data_AF-A0A1S8NHV9-F1
#
_entry.id   AF-A0A1S8NHV9-F1
#
_cell.length_a   1.000
_cell.length_b   1.000
_cell.length_c   1.000
_cell.angle_alpha   90.00
_cell.angle_beta   90.00
_cell.angle_gamma   90.00
#
_symmetry.space_group_name_H-M   'P 1'
#
loop_
_entity.id
_entity.type
_entity.pdbx_description
1 polymer ?
#
loop_
_entity_poly.entity_id
_entity_poly.type
_entity_poly.pdbx_seq_one_letter_code
_entity_poly.pdbx_strand_id
1 'polypeptide(L)'
;MHKKFKKSVSILLVLLIAILLSFSINKSIIAKVSNENDVHLILDSLTYNDILSKNFRKTSDLTPIKYNKNLNLNGLDKLNISGSQQFSENNIPLLIEAIGTSLPIRVIDLRQESHGFINGFSVSWANSRNNANEGLTKEQVLEDESNKLKNIKLNESITFYNYPDKTIIAEKVQDENELTKSKSLSYNRIPVRDGGIPSDDMVDYFVESIKAQPKDSWLHFHCKEGIGRTSTFMIMYDMMKNYKDVGADDIINRQLALAKFDDSDTKSFHNKERMDFLNKFYNYCKTHGDSFNTKWSEWKKASASIKLDTLRVARILNKNSNYMKNPVIPKFLYVVSQDSMTPSERTMVVSLQGVVNCHCSSQIYTLNSSQPDYKIWLDDLKENYKVSYKMISDPFELLNIYKQYIDGYVLYSSKESKDPSINNACSLASLNKSIVVDEAIECKVKKYGITQVKGDCRNTDESWAYNNLWNKGLNHSIVIQLSPDKSASLRDYAIMSKSLVFYEDSVDKTVFRDKIFSSMEGKSICLGWGPDEFTNVSNASRYGASIVASDWSYNLTSLSAFPSNSISKKSSAAIPKEKNVHYVTFIMSDGDNAQWNLGTNYGSKKWFGNSDKDKLALGWSMSPSLYYLAPTVFNKYYNSISNEDMYNNFIVSPSGNGYMYPSKFDKNKLKGYINTLNDYMREVDEKYLAVIDDDSFNNVKLWSNFTKKSNIQGLFYLDYHRHDNFKGKILWSNNKPIVSCRDLLWDKLENKDQLVKNINDRVESGEVNVFTPEAYTFVYVHVWSKDVSNVEEVVNKLKQNPSVRVVTPEAFMELIKTNINNV
;
A
#
# COMPACT_ATOMS: atom_id res chain seq x y z
N MET A 1 -34.59 69.05 25.44
CA MET A 1 -35.31 68.53 24.25
C MET A 1 -34.37 68.38 23.04
N HIS A 2 -33.27 67.63 23.19
CA HIS A 2 -32.17 67.54 22.22
C HIS A 2 -31.69 66.08 22.06
N LYS A 3 -32.57 65.16 21.60
CA LYS A 3 -32.13 63.78 21.26
C LYS A 3 -33.01 62.97 20.28
N LYS A 4 -34.00 63.60 19.61
CA LYS A 4 -34.79 62.95 18.53
C LYS A 4 -34.56 63.50 17.10
N PHE A 5 -33.70 64.51 16.93
CA PHE A 5 -33.43 65.14 15.61
C PHE A 5 -32.11 64.74 14.94
N LYS A 6 -31.26 63.92 15.60
CA LYS A 6 -30.00 63.41 15.03
C LYS A 6 -30.08 62.01 14.41
N LYS A 7 -31.21 61.29 14.57
CA LYS A 7 -31.37 59.92 14.04
C LYS A 7 -31.95 59.85 12.62
N SER A 8 -32.61 60.91 12.14
CA SER A 8 -33.21 60.93 10.78
C SER A 8 -32.22 61.41 9.71
N VAL A 9 -31.23 62.24 10.07
CA VAL A 9 -30.24 62.78 9.13
C VAL A 9 -29.11 61.77 8.84
N SER A 10 -28.77 60.89 9.79
CA SER A 10 -27.75 59.85 9.57
C SER A 10 -28.25 58.67 8.74
N ILE A 11 -29.57 58.42 8.71
CA ILE A 11 -30.17 57.33 7.90
C ILE A 11 -30.36 57.80 6.45
N LEU A 12 -30.69 59.08 6.23
CA LEU A 12 -30.80 59.66 4.89
C LEU A 12 -29.44 59.78 4.18
N LEU A 13 -28.35 60.07 4.92
CA LEU A 13 -27.01 60.20 4.35
C LEU A 13 -26.40 58.84 3.95
N VAL A 14 -26.70 57.78 4.69
CA VAL A 14 -26.21 56.41 4.37
C VAL A 14 -27.01 55.77 3.22
N LEU A 15 -28.31 56.08 3.09
CA LEU A 15 -29.09 55.66 1.91
C LEU A 15 -28.73 56.45 0.64
N LEU A 16 -28.40 57.75 0.74
CA LEU A 16 -27.97 58.52 -0.44
C LEU A 16 -26.61 58.06 -0.99
N ILE A 17 -25.69 57.63 -0.11
CA ILE A 17 -24.39 57.08 -0.53
C ILE A 17 -24.55 55.68 -1.17
N ALA A 18 -25.52 54.87 -0.72
CA ALA A 18 -25.85 53.59 -1.36
C ALA A 18 -26.53 53.75 -2.74
N ILE A 19 -27.30 54.81 -2.94
CA ILE A 19 -27.97 55.12 -4.22
C ILE A 19 -27.01 55.81 -5.21
N LEU A 20 -26.06 56.63 -4.73
CA LEU A 20 -25.02 57.25 -5.57
C LEU A 20 -23.89 56.28 -5.96
N LEU A 21 -23.65 55.21 -5.18
CA LEU A 21 -22.76 54.11 -5.58
C LEU A 21 -23.40 53.10 -6.54
N SER A 22 -24.72 53.16 -6.75
CA SER A 22 -25.44 52.31 -7.74
C SER A 22 -25.75 53.02 -9.06
N PHE A 23 -25.53 54.33 -9.16
CA PHE A 23 -25.68 55.10 -10.39
C PHE A 23 -24.55 56.10 -10.55
N SER A 24 -23.38 55.65 -11.05
CA SER A 24 -22.66 56.31 -12.15
C SER A 24 -21.24 55.78 -12.35
N ILE A 25 -21.04 55.19 -13.54
CA ILE A 25 -19.78 55.07 -14.29
C ILE A 25 -18.84 53.92 -13.87
N ASN A 26 -19.02 52.79 -14.54
CA ASN A 26 -18.07 52.50 -15.60
C ASN A 26 -18.81 52.43 -16.94
N LYS A 27 -18.60 53.44 -17.77
CA LYS A 27 -18.67 53.29 -19.22
C LYS A 27 -17.53 52.36 -19.59
N SER A 28 -17.81 51.06 -19.63
CA SER A 28 -17.01 50.09 -20.34
C SER A 28 -17.99 49.26 -21.15
N ILE A 29 -18.01 49.55 -22.46
CA ILE A 29 -18.27 48.64 -23.58
C ILE A 29 -19.35 47.60 -23.30
N ILE A 30 -20.44 47.67 -24.07
CA ILE A 30 -21.42 46.58 -24.21
C ILE A 30 -20.66 45.31 -24.60
N ALA A 31 -20.23 44.52 -23.62
CA ALA A 31 -19.80 43.16 -23.83
C ALA A 31 -21.08 42.33 -23.86
N LYS A 32 -21.47 41.92 -25.07
CA LYS A 32 -22.44 40.83 -25.26
C LYS A 32 -22.11 39.73 -24.24
N VAL A 33 -23.13 39.27 -23.50
CA VAL A 33 -23.04 38.01 -22.77
C VAL A 33 -22.82 36.92 -23.83
N SER A 34 -21.55 36.57 -24.07
CA SER A 34 -21.14 35.49 -24.96
C SER A 34 -21.38 34.16 -24.25
N ASN A 35 -21.91 33.18 -24.96
CA ASN A 35 -22.05 31.82 -24.45
C ASN A 35 -20.64 31.29 -24.11
N GLU A 36 -20.43 30.55 -23.01
CA GLU A 36 -19.08 30.07 -22.63
C GLU A 36 -18.39 29.24 -23.74
N ASN A 37 -19.19 28.67 -24.65
CA ASN A 37 -18.79 27.84 -25.78
C ASN A 37 -18.63 28.60 -27.11
N ASP A 38 -18.90 29.90 -27.17
CA ASP A 38 -18.74 30.65 -28.41
C ASP A 38 -17.25 30.68 -28.80
N VAL A 39 -16.97 30.29 -30.05
CA VAL A 39 -15.61 30.23 -30.59
C VAL A 39 -15.37 31.48 -31.42
N HIS A 40 -14.31 32.21 -31.10
CA HIS A 40 -13.98 33.46 -31.75
C HIS A 40 -12.57 33.44 -32.32
N LEU A 41 -12.38 34.11 -33.46
CA LEU A 41 -11.04 34.38 -34.00
C LEU A 41 -10.37 35.46 -33.13
N ILE A 42 -9.23 35.11 -32.55
CA ILE A 42 -8.43 35.96 -31.69
C ILE A 42 -7.01 36.12 -32.23
N LEU A 43 -6.36 37.21 -31.83
CA LEU A 43 -4.94 37.43 -32.06
C LEU A 43 -4.15 36.83 -30.87
N ASP A 44 -3.22 35.90 -31.12
CA ASP A 44 -2.43 35.28 -30.04
C ASP A 44 -1.35 36.24 -29.50
N SER A 45 -0.86 37.17 -30.32
CA SER A 45 0.06 38.23 -29.90
C SER A 45 -0.16 39.52 -30.68
N LEU A 46 -0.23 40.64 -29.97
CA LEU A 46 -0.36 41.99 -30.54
C LEU A 46 0.93 42.55 -31.14
N THR A 47 2.07 42.11 -30.63
CA THR A 47 3.32 42.86 -30.79
C THR A 47 4.03 42.45 -32.07
N TYR A 48 4.31 43.44 -32.90
CA TYR A 48 5.13 43.38 -34.11
C TYR A 48 6.63 43.19 -33.83
N ASN A 49 7.04 43.17 -32.57
CA ASN A 49 8.42 43.43 -32.22
C ASN A 49 9.30 42.19 -32.41
N ASP A 50 10.53 42.43 -32.87
CA ASP A 50 11.68 41.54 -32.97
C ASP A 50 12.14 41.00 -31.60
N ILE A 51 11.22 40.41 -30.84
CA ILE A 51 11.47 39.85 -29.52
C ILE A 51 11.21 38.35 -29.58
N LEU A 52 12.18 37.61 -29.03
CA LEU A 52 12.11 36.18 -28.87
C LEU A 52 10.82 35.77 -28.14
N SER A 53 10.17 34.69 -28.59
CA SER A 53 8.97 34.16 -27.94
C SER A 53 9.19 33.97 -26.44
N LYS A 54 8.18 34.33 -25.64
CA LYS A 54 8.25 34.20 -24.19
C LYS A 54 8.48 32.74 -23.78
N ASN A 55 8.97 32.55 -22.57
CA ASN A 55 9.23 31.24 -21.99
C ASN A 55 10.19 30.37 -22.84
N PHE A 56 11.01 31.01 -23.69
CA PHE A 56 12.06 30.33 -24.43
C PHE A 56 13.12 29.79 -23.47
N ARG A 57 13.40 28.49 -23.58
CA ARG A 57 14.52 27.83 -22.94
C ARG A 57 15.05 26.69 -23.81
N LYS A 58 16.33 26.34 -23.64
CA LYS A 58 17.00 25.28 -24.38
C LYS A 58 17.95 24.48 -23.50
N THR A 59 18.16 23.21 -23.82
CA THR A 59 19.00 22.34 -23.01
C THR A 59 20.49 22.50 -23.27
N SER A 60 20.89 23.16 -24.37
CA SER A 60 22.30 23.49 -24.62
C SER A 60 22.80 24.69 -23.83
N ASP A 61 21.92 25.47 -23.20
CA ASP A 61 22.28 26.53 -22.25
C ASP A 61 21.71 26.25 -20.87
N LEU A 62 22.53 25.65 -20.00
CA LEU A 62 22.18 25.34 -18.62
C LEU A 62 22.60 26.46 -17.64
N THR A 63 23.07 27.62 -18.12
CA THR A 63 23.45 28.75 -17.27
C THR A 63 22.39 29.12 -16.21
N PRO A 64 21.07 29.07 -16.51
CA PRO A 64 20.01 29.23 -15.51
C PRO A 64 20.09 28.35 -14.26
N ILE A 65 20.60 27.12 -14.39
CA ILE A 65 20.46 26.07 -13.38
C ILE A 65 21.79 25.39 -13.01
N LYS A 66 22.89 25.68 -13.71
CA LYS A 66 24.19 24.99 -13.56
C LYS A 66 24.80 25.05 -12.16
N TYR A 67 24.41 26.04 -11.34
CA TYR A 67 24.90 26.19 -9.96
C TYR A 67 23.93 25.67 -8.90
N ASN A 68 22.76 25.16 -9.30
CA ASN A 68 21.80 24.60 -8.36
C ASN A 68 22.20 23.17 -7.97
N LYS A 69 22.82 23.02 -6.80
CA LYS A 69 23.30 21.73 -6.27
C LYS A 69 22.20 20.71 -5.97
N ASN A 70 20.93 21.13 -5.94
CA ASN A 70 19.79 20.27 -5.67
C ASN A 70 19.19 19.66 -6.95
N LEU A 71 19.76 19.92 -8.14
CA LEU A 71 19.27 19.38 -9.40
C LEU A 71 20.27 18.38 -10.00
N ASN A 72 19.78 17.22 -10.41
CA ASN A 72 20.55 16.27 -11.20
C ASN A 72 20.54 16.67 -12.68
N LEU A 73 21.65 17.21 -13.18
CA LEU A 73 21.77 17.69 -14.56
C LEU A 73 22.30 16.63 -15.54
N ASN A 74 22.52 15.39 -15.10
CA ASN A 74 23.09 14.34 -15.94
C ASN A 74 22.24 14.10 -17.22
N GLY A 75 22.89 14.14 -18.38
CA GLY A 75 22.28 13.91 -19.69
C GLY A 75 21.32 15.02 -20.18
N LEU A 76 21.12 16.09 -19.42
CA LEU A 76 20.20 17.18 -19.81
C LEU A 76 20.73 17.96 -21.02
N ASP A 77 22.03 18.28 -21.01
CA ASP A 77 22.75 19.01 -22.07
C ASP A 77 22.75 18.30 -23.43
N LYS A 78 22.51 16.98 -23.43
CA LYS A 78 22.54 16.11 -24.62
C LYS A 78 21.17 15.95 -25.30
N LEU A 79 20.11 16.57 -24.79
CA LEU A 79 18.76 16.35 -25.30
C LEU A 79 18.48 17.01 -26.66
N ASN A 80 19.21 18.07 -27.03
CA ASN A 80 18.95 18.86 -28.25
C ASN A 80 17.50 19.35 -28.36
N ILE A 81 16.94 19.86 -27.26
CA ILE A 81 15.57 20.37 -27.23
C ILE A 81 15.49 21.82 -26.74
N SER A 82 14.42 22.49 -27.15
CA SER A 82 14.02 23.81 -26.67
C SER A 82 12.49 23.88 -26.55
N GLY A 83 11.98 24.88 -25.85
CA GLY A 83 10.57 25.19 -25.94
C GLY A 83 10.23 26.63 -25.65
N SER A 84 9.08 27.10 -26.16
CA SER A 84 8.63 28.49 -26.03
C SER A 84 7.10 28.64 -26.15
N GLN A 85 6.62 29.87 -26.02
CA GLN A 85 5.30 30.34 -26.46
C GLN A 85 5.18 30.34 -28.00
N GLN A 86 3.95 30.31 -28.51
CA GLN A 86 3.62 30.58 -29.91
C GLN A 86 4.46 31.72 -30.50
N PHE A 87 5.09 31.44 -31.64
CA PHE A 87 5.80 32.43 -32.46
C PHE A 87 4.91 32.97 -33.59
N SER A 88 5.37 34.05 -34.22
CA SER A 88 4.84 34.70 -35.41
C SER A 88 5.77 34.48 -36.61
N GLU A 89 5.34 34.86 -37.82
CA GLU A 89 6.23 34.86 -38.99
C GLU A 89 7.45 35.78 -38.81
N ASN A 90 7.31 36.84 -38.02
CA ASN A 90 8.35 37.85 -37.84
C ASN A 90 9.42 37.44 -36.84
N ASN A 91 9.06 36.76 -35.74
CA ASN A 91 10.01 36.37 -34.70
C ASN A 91 10.52 34.93 -34.79
N ILE A 92 10.02 34.11 -35.73
CA ILE A 92 10.58 32.77 -35.98
C ILE A 92 12.07 32.79 -36.39
N PRO A 93 12.62 33.78 -37.15
CA PRO A 93 14.06 33.85 -37.39
C PRO A 93 14.87 34.05 -36.10
N LEU A 94 14.38 34.88 -35.17
CA LEU A 94 15.01 35.07 -33.86
C LEU A 94 14.96 33.80 -33.02
N LEU A 95 13.88 33.03 -33.13
CA LEU A 95 13.77 31.72 -32.48
C LEU A 95 14.82 30.73 -33.00
N ILE A 96 15.01 30.68 -34.33
CA ILE A 96 16.03 29.85 -34.98
C ILE A 96 17.44 30.28 -34.54
N GLU A 97 17.70 31.58 -34.54
CA GLU A 97 18.97 32.15 -34.07
C GLU A 97 19.22 31.83 -32.59
N ALA A 98 18.20 31.99 -31.73
CA ALA A 98 18.30 31.71 -30.31
C ALA A 98 18.51 30.22 -30.01
N ILE A 99 17.96 29.31 -30.83
CA ILE A 99 18.30 27.89 -30.77
C ILE A 99 19.79 27.71 -31.07
N GLY A 100 20.28 28.30 -32.17
CA GLY A 100 21.70 28.39 -32.49
C GLY A 100 22.35 27.03 -32.73
N THR A 101 21.70 26.17 -33.53
CA THR A 101 22.18 24.82 -33.85
C THR A 101 22.36 24.62 -35.35
N SER A 102 23.30 23.75 -35.74
CA SER A 102 23.45 23.28 -37.13
C SER A 102 22.58 22.06 -37.44
N LEU A 103 21.91 21.48 -36.43
CA LEU A 103 21.04 20.32 -36.61
C LEU A 103 19.72 20.72 -37.29
N PRO A 104 19.11 19.84 -38.11
CA PRO A 104 17.75 20.04 -38.60
C PRO A 104 16.77 20.25 -37.44
N ILE A 105 16.05 21.38 -37.47
CA ILE A 105 15.07 21.73 -36.44
C ILE A 105 13.69 21.21 -36.84
N ARG A 106 13.04 20.51 -35.92
CA ARG A 106 11.64 20.09 -36.02
C ARG A 106 10.81 20.81 -34.96
N VAL A 107 9.80 21.55 -35.40
CA VAL A 107 8.80 22.17 -34.56
C VAL A 107 7.76 21.12 -34.15
N ILE A 108 7.57 20.96 -32.85
CA ILE A 108 6.55 20.12 -32.24
C ILE A 108 5.46 21.05 -31.68
N ASP A 109 4.40 21.20 -32.46
CA ASP A 109 3.24 22.00 -32.07
C ASP A 109 2.28 21.13 -31.24
N LEU A 110 2.04 21.57 -30.00
CA LEU A 110 1.23 20.87 -29.00
C LEU A 110 -0.22 21.39 -28.92
N ARG A 111 -0.62 22.32 -29.78
CA ARG A 111 -1.91 23.02 -29.68
C ARG A 111 -3.06 22.18 -30.24
N GLN A 112 -4.12 21.95 -29.47
CA GLN A 112 -5.34 21.31 -29.99
C GLN A 112 -6.29 22.34 -30.61
N GLU A 113 -6.26 23.57 -30.10
CA GLU A 113 -6.99 24.69 -30.67
C GLU A 113 -6.53 24.98 -32.11
N SER A 114 -7.50 25.24 -32.99
CA SER A 114 -7.24 25.63 -34.38
C SER A 114 -6.55 26.98 -34.42
N HIS A 115 -5.46 27.07 -35.18
CA HIS A 115 -4.66 28.29 -35.29
C HIS A 115 -3.95 28.38 -36.64
N GLY A 116 -3.35 29.54 -36.90
CA GLY A 116 -2.56 29.78 -38.10
C GLY A 116 -2.07 31.22 -38.13
N PHE A 117 -1.84 31.73 -39.33
CA PHE A 117 -1.25 33.03 -39.54
C PHE A 117 -2.05 33.86 -40.54
N ILE A 118 -2.28 35.14 -40.22
CA ILE A 118 -2.85 36.13 -41.14
C ILE A 118 -1.83 37.26 -41.26
N ASN A 119 -1.29 37.52 -42.46
CA ASN A 119 -0.21 38.47 -42.73
C ASN A 119 0.99 38.31 -41.76
N GLY A 120 1.28 37.07 -41.37
CA GLY A 120 2.34 36.75 -40.42
C GLY A 120 1.98 36.87 -38.93
N PHE A 121 0.80 37.41 -38.58
CA PHE A 121 0.31 37.41 -37.20
C PHE A 121 -0.22 36.04 -36.80
N SER A 122 0.21 35.52 -35.65
CA SER A 122 -0.34 34.31 -35.06
C SER A 122 -1.78 34.55 -34.57
N VAL A 123 -2.70 33.73 -35.05
CA VAL A 123 -4.13 33.79 -34.71
C VAL A 123 -4.63 32.42 -34.28
N SER A 124 -5.66 32.39 -33.43
CA SER A 124 -6.34 31.15 -33.06
C SER A 124 -7.84 31.32 -32.93
N TRP A 125 -8.57 30.20 -33.03
CA TRP A 125 -9.99 30.14 -32.73
C TRP A 125 -10.18 29.63 -31.30
N ALA A 126 -10.48 30.55 -30.40
CA ALA A 126 -10.57 30.27 -28.97
C ALA A 126 -11.97 30.54 -28.43
N ASN A 127 -12.41 29.66 -27.53
CA ASN A 127 -13.49 29.93 -26.59
C ASN A 127 -12.91 30.38 -25.24
N SER A 128 -13.76 30.61 -24.23
CA SER A 128 -13.36 31.08 -22.90
C SER A 128 -12.30 30.22 -22.19
N ARG A 129 -12.19 28.92 -22.54
CA ARG A 129 -11.25 27.97 -21.93
C ARG A 129 -10.15 27.47 -22.88
N ASN A 130 -10.05 28.04 -24.08
CA ASN A 130 -9.12 27.63 -25.13
C ASN A 130 -9.16 26.12 -25.47
N ASN A 131 -10.34 25.51 -25.39
CA ASN A 131 -10.56 24.07 -25.59
C ASN A 131 -11.64 23.79 -26.65
N ALA A 132 -11.77 24.67 -27.65
CA ALA A 132 -12.83 24.61 -28.67
C ALA A 132 -12.91 23.27 -29.42
N ASN A 133 -11.79 22.55 -29.50
CA ASN A 133 -11.67 21.26 -30.19
C ASN A 133 -11.58 20.06 -29.22
N GLU A 134 -11.99 20.24 -27.96
CA GLU A 134 -12.00 19.14 -26.99
C GLU A 134 -12.90 18.00 -27.48
N GLY A 135 -12.39 16.77 -27.43
CA GLY A 135 -13.08 15.56 -27.89
C GLY A 135 -12.89 15.20 -29.36
N LEU A 136 -12.25 16.07 -30.16
CA LEU A 136 -11.90 15.76 -31.56
C LEU A 136 -10.65 14.88 -31.65
N THR A 137 -10.58 14.03 -32.68
CA THR A 137 -9.36 13.30 -33.05
C THR A 137 -8.35 14.24 -33.70
N LYS A 138 -7.10 13.80 -33.85
CA LYS A 138 -6.06 14.59 -34.52
C LYS A 138 -6.47 15.01 -35.93
N GLU A 139 -7.02 14.08 -36.72
CA GLU A 139 -7.44 14.34 -38.10
C GLU A 139 -8.57 15.37 -38.14
N GLN A 140 -9.53 15.28 -37.22
CA GLN A 140 -10.63 16.23 -37.10
C GLN A 140 -10.16 17.62 -36.67
N VAL A 141 -9.18 17.71 -35.78
CA VAL A 141 -8.56 19.00 -35.39
C VAL A 141 -7.90 19.65 -36.61
N LEU A 142 -7.13 18.88 -37.39
CA LEU A 142 -6.46 19.38 -38.59
C LEU A 142 -7.47 19.79 -39.68
N GLU A 143 -8.56 19.04 -39.84
CA GLU A 143 -9.62 19.36 -40.79
C GLU A 143 -10.37 20.64 -40.39
N ASP A 144 -10.74 20.77 -39.11
CA ASP A 144 -11.38 21.99 -38.59
C ASP A 144 -10.48 23.22 -38.76
N GLU A 145 -9.19 23.11 -38.45
CA GLU A 145 -8.19 24.18 -38.68
C GLU A 145 -8.09 24.55 -40.16
N SER A 146 -7.96 23.56 -41.04
CA SER A 146 -7.90 23.79 -42.49
C SER A 146 -9.15 24.48 -43.02
N ASN A 147 -10.33 24.06 -42.58
CA ASN A 147 -11.60 24.67 -42.98
C ASN A 147 -11.73 26.11 -42.48
N LYS A 148 -11.35 26.37 -41.23
CA LYS A 148 -11.36 27.71 -40.64
C LYS A 148 -10.40 28.66 -41.36
N LEU A 149 -9.19 28.22 -41.69
CA LEU A 149 -8.22 29.01 -42.46
C LEU A 149 -8.70 29.26 -43.89
N LYS A 150 -9.24 28.25 -44.59
CA LYS A 150 -9.78 28.38 -45.96
C LYS A 150 -10.97 29.34 -46.06
N ASN A 151 -11.77 29.43 -45.00
CA ASN A 151 -12.91 30.35 -44.95
C ASN A 151 -12.51 31.81 -44.76
N ILE A 152 -11.23 32.09 -44.49
CA ILE A 152 -10.71 33.45 -44.50
C ILE A 152 -10.51 33.90 -45.95
N LYS A 153 -11.26 34.91 -46.37
CA LYS A 153 -11.16 35.46 -47.72
C LYS A 153 -10.01 36.47 -47.81
N LEU A 154 -9.20 36.30 -48.85
CA LEU A 154 -8.12 37.24 -49.14
C LEU A 154 -8.67 38.59 -49.62
N ASN A 155 -7.96 39.66 -49.29
CA ASN A 155 -8.28 41.06 -49.57
C ASN A 155 -9.58 41.57 -48.92
N GLU A 156 -10.13 40.84 -47.94
CA GLU A 156 -11.23 41.31 -47.10
C GLU A 156 -10.73 41.72 -45.71
N SER A 157 -11.46 42.65 -45.07
CA SER A 157 -11.15 43.14 -43.72
C SER A 157 -11.54 42.11 -42.65
N ILE A 158 -10.65 41.88 -41.69
CA ILE A 158 -10.87 40.98 -40.55
C ILE A 158 -10.67 41.72 -39.24
N THR A 159 -11.58 41.50 -38.31
CA THR A 159 -11.53 41.98 -36.93
C THR A 159 -11.28 40.82 -35.97
N PHE A 160 -10.55 41.08 -34.88
CA PHE A 160 -10.24 40.07 -33.86
C PHE A 160 -11.09 40.28 -32.60
N TYR A 161 -11.58 39.22 -32.00
CA TYR A 161 -12.48 39.33 -30.85
C TYR A 161 -11.83 39.97 -29.62
N ASN A 162 -10.57 39.64 -29.34
CA ASN A 162 -9.81 40.24 -28.24
C ASN A 162 -9.27 41.64 -28.56
N TYR A 163 -9.34 42.08 -29.82
CA TYR A 163 -8.94 43.42 -30.27
C TYR A 163 -9.94 43.95 -31.31
N PRO A 164 -11.19 44.26 -30.92
CA PRO A 164 -12.26 44.60 -31.86
C PRO A 164 -11.97 45.88 -32.66
N ASP A 165 -11.16 46.79 -32.10
CA ASP A 165 -10.73 48.03 -32.76
C ASP A 165 -9.60 47.81 -33.78
N LYS A 166 -9.01 46.59 -33.83
CA LYS A 166 -7.96 46.23 -34.78
C LYS A 166 -8.57 45.51 -35.98
N THR A 167 -8.53 46.17 -37.13
CA THR A 167 -8.91 45.61 -38.43
C THR A 167 -7.69 45.47 -39.32
N ILE A 168 -7.49 44.30 -39.93
CA ILE A 168 -6.45 44.08 -40.95
C ILE A 168 -7.07 43.58 -42.25
N ILE A 169 -6.45 43.86 -43.39
CA ILE A 169 -6.82 43.26 -44.67
C ILE A 169 -6.03 41.95 -44.80
N ALA A 170 -6.70 40.81 -44.97
CA ALA A 170 -6.01 39.53 -45.08
C ALA A 170 -5.37 39.37 -46.47
N GLU A 171 -4.07 39.63 -46.58
CA GLU A 171 -3.30 39.48 -47.82
C GLU A 171 -2.70 38.07 -47.96
N LYS A 172 -2.41 37.44 -46.81
CA LYS A 172 -1.76 36.14 -46.72
C LYS A 172 -2.34 35.35 -45.56
N VAL A 173 -2.77 34.12 -45.81
CA VAL A 173 -3.24 33.18 -44.77
C VAL A 173 -2.43 31.90 -44.91
N GLN A 174 -1.91 31.40 -43.80
CA GLN A 174 -1.11 30.17 -43.78
C GLN A 174 -1.37 29.35 -42.53
N ASP A 175 -1.24 28.03 -42.63
CA ASP A 175 -1.09 27.18 -41.45
C ASP A 175 0.36 27.18 -40.93
N GLU A 176 0.59 26.59 -39.75
CA GLU A 176 1.93 26.56 -39.17
C GLU A 176 2.91 25.65 -39.91
N ASN A 177 2.42 24.59 -40.56
CA ASN A 177 3.25 23.70 -41.37
C ASN A 177 3.81 24.43 -42.60
N GLU A 178 3.00 25.25 -43.27
CA GLU A 178 3.40 26.11 -44.38
C GLU A 178 4.43 27.15 -43.94
N LEU A 179 4.18 27.83 -42.82
CA LEU A 179 5.11 28.83 -42.29
C LEU A 179 6.46 28.19 -41.94
N THR A 180 6.47 27.09 -41.18
CA THR A 180 7.69 26.41 -40.76
C THR A 180 8.49 25.86 -41.95
N LYS A 181 7.83 25.27 -42.95
CA LYS A 181 8.47 24.84 -44.20
C LYS A 181 9.10 26.00 -44.98
N SER A 182 8.45 27.17 -45.00
CA SER A 182 9.01 28.37 -45.66
C SER A 182 10.33 28.85 -45.02
N LYS A 183 10.60 28.42 -43.78
CA LYS A 183 11.84 28.69 -43.04
C LYS A 183 12.77 27.47 -42.94
N SER A 184 12.56 26.47 -43.80
CA SER A 184 13.35 25.23 -43.85
C SER A 184 13.31 24.40 -42.55
N LEU A 185 12.22 24.50 -41.79
CA LEU A 185 11.98 23.69 -40.59
C LEU A 185 11.09 22.50 -40.92
N SER A 186 11.25 21.40 -40.18
CA SER A 186 10.28 20.31 -40.18
C SER A 186 9.16 20.58 -39.17
N TYR A 187 7.98 20.01 -39.40
CA TYR A 187 6.80 20.25 -38.57
C TYR A 187 6.15 18.94 -38.13
N ASN A 188 5.68 18.89 -36.89
CA ASN A 188 4.86 17.81 -36.37
C ASN A 188 3.79 18.35 -35.42
N ARG A 189 2.53 18.00 -35.66
CA ARG A 189 1.37 18.40 -34.84
C ARG A 189 0.94 17.28 -33.91
N ILE A 190 0.93 17.56 -32.60
CA ILE A 190 0.44 16.69 -31.53
C ILE A 190 -0.65 17.43 -30.74
N PRO A 191 -1.92 17.36 -31.15
CA PRO A 191 -2.97 18.17 -30.56
C PRO A 191 -3.27 17.76 -29.11
N VAL A 192 -2.93 18.62 -28.16
CA VAL A 192 -3.22 18.42 -26.74
C VAL A 192 -4.05 19.57 -26.20
N ARG A 193 -5.15 19.22 -25.51
CA ARG A 193 -6.07 20.18 -24.91
C ARG A 193 -5.34 21.11 -23.95
N ASP A 194 -5.68 22.39 -24.00
CA ASP A 194 -5.14 23.36 -23.05
C ASP A 194 -5.54 23.02 -21.60
N GLY A 195 -4.62 23.28 -20.66
CA GLY A 195 -4.77 22.92 -19.24
C GLY A 195 -4.73 21.41 -18.91
N GLY A 196 -4.86 20.52 -19.89
CA GLY A 196 -4.94 19.06 -19.70
C GLY A 196 -3.62 18.31 -19.83
N ILE A 197 -3.74 16.98 -19.96
CA ILE A 197 -2.68 16.02 -20.31
C ILE A 197 -2.94 15.45 -21.72
N PRO A 198 -1.93 14.91 -22.43
CA PRO A 198 -2.16 14.23 -23.71
C PRO A 198 -3.07 13.00 -23.52
N SER A 199 -3.93 12.75 -24.50
CA SER A 199 -4.69 11.51 -24.59
C SER A 199 -3.77 10.32 -24.90
N ASP A 200 -4.21 9.10 -24.60
CA ASP A 200 -3.35 7.91 -24.73
C ASP A 200 -2.84 7.69 -26.16
N ASP A 201 -3.68 7.98 -27.16
CA ASP A 201 -3.32 7.94 -28.58
C ASP A 201 -2.29 9.03 -28.96
N MET A 202 -2.34 10.21 -28.33
CA MET A 202 -1.35 11.26 -28.55
C MET A 202 -0.02 10.97 -27.87
N VAL A 203 -0.03 10.25 -26.75
CA VAL A 203 1.20 9.72 -26.14
C VAL A 203 1.83 8.66 -27.03
N ASP A 204 1.04 7.72 -27.56
CA ASP A 204 1.52 6.72 -28.53
C ASP A 204 2.11 7.41 -29.77
N TYR A 205 1.38 8.39 -30.33
CA TYR A 205 1.82 9.14 -31.49
C TYR A 205 3.12 9.91 -31.23
N PHE A 206 3.27 10.52 -30.05
CA PHE A 206 4.50 11.19 -29.64
C PHE A 206 5.66 10.21 -29.55
N VAL A 207 5.50 9.10 -28.82
CA VAL A 207 6.56 8.09 -28.64
C VAL A 207 7.02 7.54 -30.00
N GLU A 208 6.09 7.20 -30.89
CA GLU A 208 6.42 6.75 -32.24
C GLU A 208 7.10 7.85 -33.08
N SER A 209 6.65 9.10 -32.97
CA SER A 209 7.28 10.24 -33.66
C SER A 209 8.73 10.44 -33.21
N ILE A 210 9.03 10.22 -31.93
CA ILE A 210 10.38 10.31 -31.37
C ILE A 210 11.23 9.09 -31.75
N LYS A 211 10.66 7.88 -31.83
CA LYS A 211 11.38 6.68 -32.31
C LYS A 211 11.78 6.81 -33.78
N ALA A 212 10.91 7.36 -34.62
CA ALA A 212 11.15 7.59 -36.04
C ALA A 212 12.04 8.81 -36.32
N GLN A 213 12.41 9.57 -35.29
CA GLN A 213 13.21 10.79 -35.44
C GLN A 213 14.69 10.46 -35.71
N PRO A 214 15.34 11.17 -36.66
CA PRO A 214 16.79 11.05 -36.85
C PRO A 214 17.56 11.43 -35.57
N LYS A 215 18.61 10.66 -35.25
CA LYS A 215 19.43 10.88 -34.03
C LYS A 215 20.03 12.28 -33.95
N ASP A 216 20.30 12.90 -35.10
CA ASP A 216 20.91 14.22 -35.23
C ASP A 216 19.87 15.27 -35.60
N SER A 217 18.92 15.56 -34.71
CA SER A 217 17.91 16.60 -34.93
C SER A 217 17.57 17.35 -33.66
N TRP A 218 17.12 18.58 -33.82
CA TRP A 218 16.72 19.47 -32.73
C TRP A 218 15.20 19.56 -32.64
N LEU A 219 14.64 19.41 -31.43
CA LEU A 219 13.20 19.56 -31.22
C LEU A 219 12.87 20.91 -30.58
N HIS A 220 11.96 21.65 -31.20
CA HIS A 220 11.37 22.84 -30.60
C HIS A 220 9.91 22.58 -30.21
N PHE A 221 9.64 22.45 -28.92
CA PHE A 221 8.28 22.26 -28.40
C PHE A 221 7.61 23.61 -28.16
N HIS A 222 6.37 23.78 -28.59
CA HIS A 222 5.61 24.97 -28.21
C HIS A 222 4.12 24.68 -28.00
N CYS A 223 3.49 25.62 -27.31
CA CYS A 223 2.05 25.73 -27.20
C CYS A 223 1.69 27.21 -27.09
N LYS A 224 0.43 27.54 -26.79
CA LYS A 224 -0.01 28.93 -26.70
C LYS A 224 0.79 29.82 -25.76
N GLU A 225 1.23 29.31 -24.60
CA GLU A 225 1.96 30.11 -23.58
C GLU A 225 3.37 29.58 -23.27
N GLY A 226 3.73 28.39 -23.76
CA GLY A 226 5.05 27.80 -23.47
C GLY A 226 5.22 27.17 -22.09
N ILE A 227 4.14 27.08 -21.29
CA ILE A 227 4.16 26.63 -19.89
C ILE A 227 3.73 25.17 -19.77
N GLY A 228 2.41 24.89 -19.73
CA GLY A 228 1.87 23.58 -19.36
C GLY A 228 2.21 22.44 -20.32
N ARG A 229 1.69 22.52 -21.56
CA ARG A 229 1.88 21.48 -22.59
C ARG A 229 3.36 21.39 -22.99
N THR A 230 4.00 22.51 -23.26
CA THR A 230 5.43 22.56 -23.62
C THR A 230 6.32 21.89 -22.57
N SER A 231 6.17 22.23 -21.29
CA SER A 231 6.99 21.61 -20.24
C SER A 231 6.65 20.13 -20.06
N THR A 232 5.37 19.74 -20.19
CA THR A 232 4.97 18.31 -20.12
C THR A 232 5.72 17.48 -21.17
N PHE A 233 5.79 17.94 -22.42
CA PHE A 233 6.45 17.19 -23.49
C PHE A 233 7.98 17.26 -23.44
N MET A 234 8.56 18.38 -22.99
CA MET A 234 9.99 18.43 -22.71
C MET A 234 10.38 17.44 -21.60
N ILE A 235 9.58 17.35 -20.53
CA ILE A 235 9.76 16.35 -19.46
C ILE A 235 9.61 14.93 -20.01
N MET A 236 8.57 14.65 -20.79
CA MET A 236 8.39 13.33 -21.39
C MET A 236 9.59 12.93 -22.27
N TYR A 237 10.09 13.83 -23.12
CA TYR A 237 11.27 13.58 -23.94
C TYR A 237 12.50 13.28 -23.08
N ASP A 238 12.70 14.06 -22.02
CA ASP A 238 13.80 13.87 -21.07
C ASP A 238 13.71 12.50 -20.38
N MET A 239 12.52 12.11 -19.90
CA MET A 239 12.28 10.78 -19.34
C MET A 239 12.62 9.68 -20.35
N MET A 240 12.24 9.81 -21.62
CA MET A 240 12.56 8.81 -22.64
C MET A 240 14.07 8.64 -22.87
N LYS A 241 14.88 9.68 -22.62
CA LYS A 241 16.33 9.64 -22.85
C LYS A 241 17.14 9.30 -21.60
N ASN A 242 16.68 9.69 -20.41
CA ASN A 242 17.48 9.69 -19.19
C ASN A 242 16.90 8.86 -18.02
N TYR A 243 15.79 8.12 -18.20
CA TYR A 243 15.14 7.36 -17.11
C TYR A 243 16.05 6.33 -16.39
N LYS A 244 17.14 5.89 -17.03
CA LYS A 244 18.09 4.93 -16.44
C LYS A 244 18.95 5.56 -15.36
N ASP A 245 19.29 6.84 -15.55
CA ASP A 245 20.32 7.52 -14.76
C ASP A 245 19.76 8.64 -13.87
N VAL A 246 18.51 9.06 -14.08
CA VAL A 246 17.90 10.20 -13.40
C VAL A 246 16.46 9.89 -12.99
N GLY A 247 16.11 10.17 -11.72
CA GLY A 247 14.78 9.95 -11.16
C GLY A 247 13.68 10.84 -11.75
N ALA A 248 12.41 10.44 -11.62
CA ALA A 248 11.27 11.19 -12.15
C ALA A 248 11.19 12.61 -11.59
N ASP A 249 11.31 12.76 -10.26
CA ASP A 249 11.24 14.05 -9.58
C ASP A 249 12.39 14.98 -10.01
N ASP A 250 13.59 14.43 -10.17
CA ASP A 250 14.76 15.20 -10.66
C ASP A 250 14.54 15.69 -12.10
N ILE A 251 14.02 14.83 -12.99
CA ILE A 251 13.70 15.20 -14.37
C ILE A 251 12.62 16.28 -14.43
N ILE A 252 11.57 16.17 -13.61
CA ILE A 252 10.50 17.18 -13.54
C ILE A 252 11.08 18.50 -13.03
N ASN A 253 11.78 18.47 -11.89
CA ASN A 253 12.30 19.66 -11.24
C ASN A 253 13.33 20.41 -12.10
N ARG A 254 14.24 19.70 -12.78
CA ARG A 254 15.25 20.35 -13.63
C ARG A 254 14.67 21.03 -14.86
N GLN A 255 13.64 20.45 -15.47
CA GLN A 255 12.96 21.03 -16.63
C GLN A 255 12.15 22.28 -16.25
N LEU A 256 11.50 22.27 -15.09
CA LEU A 256 10.79 23.45 -14.58
C LEU A 256 11.75 24.56 -14.13
N ALA A 257 12.85 24.20 -13.47
CA ALA A 257 13.88 25.16 -13.10
C ALA A 257 14.54 25.81 -14.33
N LEU A 258 14.72 25.06 -15.42
CA LEU A 258 15.25 25.57 -16.68
C LEU A 258 14.35 26.66 -17.30
N ALA A 259 13.04 26.58 -17.09
CA ALA A 259 12.08 27.52 -17.65
C ALA A 259 12.01 28.86 -16.90
N LYS A 260 12.51 28.94 -15.66
CA LYS A 260 12.45 30.13 -14.79
C LYS A 260 11.03 30.70 -14.64
N PHE A 261 10.05 29.82 -14.50
CA PHE A 261 8.67 30.22 -14.25
C PHE A 261 8.53 31.04 -12.96
N ASP A 262 7.59 31.97 -12.95
CA ASP A 262 7.16 32.60 -11.72
C ASP A 262 6.37 31.62 -10.83
N ASP A 263 6.04 32.05 -9.61
CA ASP A 263 5.30 31.22 -8.65
C ASP A 263 3.92 30.80 -9.18
N SER A 264 3.29 31.63 -10.01
CA SER A 264 1.94 31.37 -10.54
C SER A 264 1.98 30.30 -11.62
N ASP A 265 2.94 30.38 -12.53
CA ASP A 265 3.20 29.42 -13.60
C ASP A 265 3.67 28.08 -13.02
N THR A 266 4.54 28.12 -12.01
CA THR A 266 4.99 26.91 -11.29
C THR A 266 3.83 26.21 -10.60
N LYS A 267 2.92 26.94 -9.94
CA LYS A 267 1.72 26.37 -9.31
C LYS A 267 0.74 25.82 -10.34
N SER A 268 0.54 26.52 -11.45
CA SER A 268 -0.30 26.07 -12.57
C SER A 268 0.22 24.76 -13.19
N PHE A 269 1.55 24.60 -13.23
CA PHE A 269 2.17 23.36 -13.68
C PHE A 269 1.95 22.19 -12.70
N HIS A 270 2.04 22.43 -11.39
CA HIS A 270 1.91 21.38 -10.36
C HIS A 270 0.45 21.03 -10.03
N ASN A 271 -0.28 20.48 -11.01
CA ASN A 271 -1.59 19.88 -10.74
C ASN A 271 -1.52 18.35 -10.65
N LYS A 272 -2.44 17.77 -9.87
CA LYS A 272 -2.46 16.34 -9.57
C LYS A 272 -2.56 15.46 -10.82
N GLU A 273 -3.40 15.83 -11.79
CA GLU A 273 -3.62 15.06 -13.00
C GLU A 273 -2.32 14.93 -13.82
N ARG A 274 -1.60 16.03 -13.99
CA ARG A 274 -0.32 16.07 -14.70
C ARG A 274 0.79 15.33 -13.97
N MET A 275 0.88 15.48 -12.64
CA MET A 275 1.90 14.78 -11.85
C MET A 275 1.65 13.26 -11.85
N ASP A 276 0.40 12.83 -11.74
CA ASP A 276 0.03 11.42 -11.84
C ASP A 276 0.33 10.86 -13.25
N PHE A 277 0.10 11.66 -14.30
CA PHE A 277 0.43 11.31 -15.67
C PHE A 277 1.95 11.15 -15.88
N LEU A 278 2.75 12.14 -15.50
CA LEU A 278 4.20 12.13 -15.69
C LEU A 278 4.87 10.97 -14.93
N ASN A 279 4.43 10.70 -13.69
CA ASN A 279 4.93 9.55 -12.93
C ASN A 279 4.59 8.20 -13.59
N LYS A 280 3.39 8.06 -14.16
CA LYS A 280 3.03 6.86 -14.93
C LYS A 280 3.85 6.75 -16.21
N PHE A 281 4.06 7.85 -16.92
CA PHE A 281 4.88 7.88 -18.13
C PHE A 281 6.35 7.53 -17.85
N TYR A 282 6.89 7.98 -16.73
CA TYR A 282 8.22 7.56 -16.26
C TYR A 282 8.30 6.05 -16.02
N ASN A 283 7.28 5.46 -15.38
CA ASN A 283 7.21 4.01 -15.17
C ASN A 283 7.10 3.23 -16.49
N TYR A 284 6.37 3.77 -17.46
CA TYR A 284 6.34 3.23 -18.82
C TYR A 284 7.75 3.25 -19.45
N CYS A 285 8.49 4.35 -19.34
CA CYS A 285 9.89 4.43 -19.79
C CYS A 285 10.78 3.41 -19.06
N LYS A 286 10.65 3.25 -17.73
CA LYS A 286 11.42 2.24 -16.98
C LYS A 286 11.16 0.81 -17.42
N THR A 287 9.91 0.49 -17.75
CA THR A 287 9.51 -0.88 -18.06
C THR A 287 9.74 -1.26 -19.53
N HIS A 288 9.73 -0.28 -20.45
CA HIS A 288 9.77 -0.54 -21.90
C HIS A 288 10.76 0.37 -22.67
N GLY A 289 11.55 1.20 -22.00
CA GLY A 289 12.33 2.29 -22.62
C GLY A 289 13.55 1.87 -23.44
N ASP A 290 13.94 0.59 -23.43
CA ASP A 290 15.04 0.11 -24.27
C ASP A 290 14.66 0.04 -25.76
N SER A 291 13.37 -0.12 -26.06
CA SER A 291 12.88 -0.25 -27.45
C SER A 291 11.58 0.51 -27.73
N PHE A 292 10.79 0.84 -26.69
CA PHE A 292 9.44 1.39 -26.82
C PHE A 292 8.56 0.59 -27.82
N ASN A 293 8.75 -0.74 -27.86
CA ASN A 293 8.00 -1.62 -28.78
C ASN A 293 6.53 -1.79 -28.37
N THR A 294 6.23 -1.68 -27.07
CA THR A 294 4.87 -1.67 -26.55
C THR A 294 4.34 -0.26 -26.51
N LYS A 295 3.18 -0.01 -27.11
CA LYS A 295 2.54 1.31 -27.07
C LYS A 295 2.15 1.69 -25.63
N TRP A 296 2.16 2.98 -25.33
CA TRP A 296 1.71 3.49 -24.03
C TRP A 296 0.26 3.06 -23.73
N SER A 297 -0.64 3.17 -24.72
CA SER A 297 -2.04 2.79 -24.55
C SER A 297 -2.22 1.29 -24.23
N GLU A 298 -1.42 0.43 -24.85
CA GLU A 298 -1.39 -1.01 -24.60
C GLU A 298 -0.81 -1.31 -23.22
N TRP A 299 0.31 -0.69 -22.85
CA TRP A 299 0.92 -0.81 -21.54
C TRP A 299 -0.02 -0.35 -20.41
N LYS A 300 -0.73 0.76 -20.63
CA LYS A 300 -1.70 1.30 -19.68
C LYS A 300 -2.91 0.37 -19.52
N LYS A 301 -3.37 -0.27 -20.60
CA LYS A 301 -4.41 -1.30 -20.56
C LYS A 301 -3.93 -2.58 -19.85
N ALA A 302 -2.72 -3.05 -20.15
CA ALA A 302 -2.13 -4.23 -19.53
C ALA A 302 -1.84 -4.03 -18.03
N SER A 303 -1.35 -2.86 -17.63
CA SER A 303 -1.17 -2.51 -16.22
C SER A 303 -2.51 -2.36 -15.48
N ALA A 304 -3.56 -1.90 -16.15
CA ALA A 304 -4.92 -1.89 -15.62
C ALA A 304 -5.54 -3.31 -15.53
N SER A 305 -5.28 -4.19 -16.50
CA SER A 305 -5.73 -5.58 -16.48
C SER A 305 -4.98 -6.42 -15.46
N ILE A 306 -3.68 -6.20 -15.24
CA ILE A 306 -2.91 -6.78 -14.13
C ILE A 306 -3.47 -6.29 -12.79
N LYS A 307 -3.92 -5.03 -12.69
CA LYS A 307 -4.63 -4.51 -11.50
C LYS A 307 -5.99 -5.17 -11.30
N LEU A 308 -6.70 -5.48 -12.39
CA LEU A 308 -7.99 -6.15 -12.37
C LEU A 308 -7.84 -7.66 -12.07
N ASP A 309 -6.78 -8.29 -12.54
CA ASP A 309 -6.42 -9.68 -12.23
C ASP A 309 -5.86 -9.81 -10.82
N THR A 310 -5.07 -8.86 -10.31
CA THR A 310 -4.71 -8.82 -8.89
C THR A 310 -5.93 -8.52 -8.01
N LEU A 311 -6.90 -7.72 -8.45
CA LEU A 311 -8.18 -7.55 -7.76
C LEU A 311 -9.09 -8.79 -7.84
N ARG A 312 -9.06 -9.54 -8.95
CA ARG A 312 -9.77 -10.82 -9.10
C ARG A 312 -9.11 -11.92 -8.28
N VAL A 313 -7.78 -12.02 -8.29
CA VAL A 313 -6.97 -12.94 -7.47
C VAL A 313 -7.15 -12.57 -6.00
N ALA A 314 -7.05 -11.29 -5.59
CA ALA A 314 -7.36 -10.86 -4.23
C ALA A 314 -8.83 -11.15 -3.83
N ARG A 315 -9.80 -11.06 -4.76
CA ARG A 315 -11.19 -11.48 -4.51
C ARG A 315 -11.34 -13.01 -4.38
N ILE A 316 -10.61 -13.80 -5.15
CA ILE A 316 -10.60 -15.28 -5.05
C ILE A 316 -9.88 -15.73 -3.77
N LEU A 317 -8.76 -15.09 -3.43
CA LEU A 317 -8.00 -15.30 -2.18
C LEU A 317 -8.83 -14.92 -0.95
N ASN A 318 -9.57 -13.81 -1.01
CA ASN A 318 -10.52 -13.44 0.05
C ASN A 318 -11.71 -14.41 0.13
N LYS A 319 -12.09 -15.09 -0.97
CA LYS A 319 -13.16 -16.10 -0.98
C LYS A 319 -12.71 -17.45 -0.40
N ASN A 320 -11.40 -17.73 -0.39
CA ASN A 320 -10.81 -18.94 0.18
C ASN A 320 -10.17 -18.72 1.57
N SER A 321 -10.14 -17.49 2.07
CA SER A 321 -9.61 -17.16 3.40
C SER A 321 -10.44 -17.80 4.52
N ASN A 322 -9.77 -18.26 5.57
CA ASN A 322 -10.43 -18.69 6.80
C ASN A 322 -10.80 -17.51 7.72
N TYR A 323 -10.44 -16.28 7.34
CA TYR A 323 -10.60 -15.08 8.12
C TYR A 323 -11.56 -14.10 7.42
N MET A 324 -12.30 -13.32 8.21
CA MET A 324 -13.19 -12.30 7.67
C MET A 324 -12.52 -10.95 7.64
N LYS A 325 -12.47 -10.37 6.45
CA LYS A 325 -11.83 -9.10 6.21
C LYS A 325 -12.85 -7.98 6.27
N ASN A 326 -12.43 -6.83 6.78
CA ASN A 326 -13.24 -5.63 6.67
C ASN A 326 -13.47 -5.30 5.18
N PRO A 327 -14.73 -5.18 4.72
CA PRO A 327 -15.02 -4.86 3.31
C PRO A 327 -14.69 -3.41 2.92
N VAL A 328 -14.41 -2.53 3.89
CA VAL A 328 -14.18 -1.10 3.67
C VAL A 328 -12.73 -0.74 4.01
N ILE A 329 -11.95 -0.36 2.99
CA ILE A 329 -10.58 0.14 3.16
C ILE A 329 -10.62 1.54 3.79
N PRO A 330 -9.88 1.80 4.90
CA PRO A 330 -9.81 3.12 5.49
C PRO A 330 -9.12 4.12 4.54
N LYS A 331 -9.64 5.34 4.51
CA LYS A 331 -9.02 6.52 3.90
C LYS A 331 -8.64 7.55 4.96
N PHE A 332 -9.32 7.52 6.10
CA PHE A 332 -9.07 8.39 7.23
C PHE A 332 -9.21 7.60 8.55
N LEU A 333 -8.37 7.88 9.54
CA LEU A 333 -8.43 7.28 10.87
C LEU A 333 -8.59 8.35 11.96
N TYR A 334 -9.57 8.16 12.83
CA TYR A 334 -9.61 8.83 14.14
C TYR A 334 -8.87 7.95 15.13
N VAL A 335 -7.74 8.46 15.61
CA VAL A 335 -6.79 7.71 16.43
C VAL A 335 -6.95 8.15 17.88
N VAL A 336 -7.20 7.20 18.78
CA VAL A 336 -7.35 7.47 20.22
C VAL A 336 -6.39 6.60 21.03
N SER A 337 -5.79 7.16 22.08
CA SER A 337 -4.94 6.39 22.98
C SER A 337 -5.78 5.64 24.01
N GLN A 338 -5.52 4.34 24.17
CA GLN A 338 -6.08 3.54 25.25
C GLN A 338 -5.53 3.95 26.63
N ASP A 339 -4.31 4.51 26.67
CA ASP A 339 -3.66 4.91 27.92
C ASP A 339 -4.43 6.03 28.65
N SER A 340 -5.18 6.85 27.91
CA SER A 340 -6.00 7.93 28.46
C SER A 340 -7.45 7.52 28.77
N MET A 341 -7.80 6.24 28.59
CA MET A 341 -9.17 5.73 28.78
C MET A 341 -9.26 4.76 29.95
N THR A 342 -10.35 4.85 30.71
CA THR A 342 -10.77 3.80 31.65
C THR A 342 -11.10 2.49 30.92
N PRO A 343 -11.07 1.32 31.58
CA PRO A 343 -11.48 0.05 30.96
C PRO A 343 -12.88 0.12 30.32
N SER A 344 -13.86 0.74 30.99
CA SER A 344 -15.22 0.90 30.46
C SER A 344 -15.25 1.77 29.18
N GLU A 345 -14.46 2.84 29.13
CA GLU A 345 -14.32 3.68 27.93
C GLU A 345 -13.62 2.93 26.80
N ARG A 346 -12.61 2.11 27.10
CA ARG A 346 -11.94 1.25 26.11
C ARG A 346 -12.94 0.29 25.48
N THR A 347 -13.74 -0.43 26.27
CA THR A 347 -14.79 -1.36 25.80
C THR A 347 -15.79 -0.66 24.88
N MET A 348 -16.24 0.54 25.26
CA MET A 348 -17.14 1.36 24.44
C MET A 348 -16.50 1.73 23.10
N VAL A 349 -15.24 2.20 23.11
CA VAL A 349 -14.54 2.62 21.89
C VAL A 349 -14.25 1.46 20.95
N VAL A 350 -13.76 0.31 21.45
CA VAL A 350 -13.47 -0.85 20.58
C VAL A 350 -14.74 -1.50 20.05
N SER A 351 -15.84 -1.46 20.82
CA SER A 351 -17.13 -1.93 20.30
C SER A 351 -17.68 -1.00 19.23
N LEU A 352 -17.55 0.31 19.41
CA LEU A 352 -17.83 1.29 18.36
C LEU A 352 -16.95 1.06 17.12
N GLN A 353 -15.66 0.81 17.31
CA GLN A 353 -14.72 0.47 16.24
C GLN A 353 -15.21 -0.73 15.42
N GLY A 354 -15.66 -1.79 16.09
CA GLY A 354 -16.25 -2.99 15.46
C GLY A 354 -17.52 -2.70 14.65
N VAL A 355 -18.40 -1.84 15.16
CA VAL A 355 -19.64 -1.43 14.46
C VAL A 355 -19.35 -0.53 13.26
N VAL A 356 -18.43 0.43 13.38
CA VAL A 356 -18.24 1.50 12.41
C VAL A 356 -17.31 1.10 11.26
N ASN A 357 -16.22 0.41 11.57
CA ASN A 357 -15.13 0.24 10.61
C ASN A 357 -15.55 -0.55 9.36
N CYS A 358 -16.53 -1.45 9.47
CA CYS A 358 -17.06 -2.21 8.34
C CYS A 358 -18.09 -1.46 7.48
N HIS A 359 -18.41 -0.21 7.83
CA HIS A 359 -19.43 0.60 7.17
C HIS A 359 -18.94 1.98 6.71
N CYS A 360 -17.74 2.41 7.13
CA CYS A 360 -17.20 3.72 6.82
C CYS A 360 -15.71 3.67 6.45
N SER A 361 -15.29 4.54 5.52
CA SER A 361 -13.87 4.73 5.17
C SER A 361 -13.15 5.74 6.08
N SER A 362 -13.90 6.49 6.90
CA SER A 362 -13.37 7.16 8.08
C SER A 362 -13.57 6.22 9.26
N GLN A 363 -12.49 5.66 9.77
CA GLN A 363 -12.51 4.55 10.72
C GLN A 363 -11.88 4.96 12.06
N ILE A 364 -12.04 4.11 13.06
CA ILE A 364 -11.43 4.26 14.39
C ILE A 364 -10.18 3.37 14.45
N TYR A 365 -9.11 3.91 15.03
CA TYR A 365 -7.88 3.19 15.33
C TYR A 365 -7.45 3.51 16.76
N THR A 366 -6.91 2.54 17.48
CA THR A 366 -6.48 2.71 18.87
C THR A 366 -4.98 2.49 19.01
N LEU A 367 -4.34 3.27 19.87
CA LEU A 367 -2.94 3.08 20.25
C LEU A 367 -2.84 2.69 21.72
N ASN A 368 -1.82 1.89 22.04
CA ASN A 368 -1.52 1.48 23.41
C ASN A 368 0.00 1.51 23.60
N SER A 369 0.48 2.24 24.60
CA SER A 369 1.90 2.34 24.93
C SER A 369 2.57 1.00 25.20
N SER A 370 1.83 0.00 25.68
CA SER A 370 2.35 -1.35 25.93
C SER A 370 2.53 -2.20 24.65
N GLN A 371 2.01 -1.73 23.51
CA GLN A 371 2.09 -2.41 22.21
C GLN A 371 2.56 -1.38 21.15
N PRO A 372 3.81 -0.93 21.23
CA PRO A 372 4.30 0.22 20.47
C PRO A 372 4.26 0.03 18.94
N ASP A 373 4.31 -1.20 18.44
CA ASP A 373 4.34 -1.46 16.99
C ASP A 373 3.05 -1.01 16.28
N TYR A 374 1.93 -0.88 17.00
CA TYR A 374 0.70 -0.29 16.42
C TYR A 374 0.90 1.15 15.93
N LYS A 375 1.86 1.89 16.49
CA LYS A 375 2.23 3.20 15.96
C LYS A 375 2.95 3.07 14.62
N ILE A 376 3.83 2.07 14.48
CA ILE A 376 4.53 1.76 13.22
C ILE A 376 3.52 1.41 12.13
N TRP A 377 2.50 0.59 12.45
CA TRP A 377 1.45 0.25 11.49
C TRP A 377 0.62 1.45 11.08
N LEU A 378 0.27 2.33 12.03
CA LEU A 378 -0.44 3.57 11.73
C LEU A 378 0.37 4.47 10.78
N ASP A 379 1.67 4.61 11.01
CA ASP A 379 2.56 5.42 10.17
C ASP A 379 2.75 4.78 8.79
N ASP A 380 2.87 3.46 8.71
CA ASP A 380 2.91 2.71 7.46
C ASP A 380 1.63 2.89 6.63
N LEU A 381 0.46 2.85 7.26
CA LEU A 381 -0.81 3.11 6.60
C LEU A 381 -0.86 4.53 6.01
N LYS A 382 -0.29 5.52 6.71
CA LYS A 382 -0.21 6.90 6.24
C LYS A 382 0.74 7.03 5.04
N GLU A 383 1.94 6.52 5.17
CA GLU A 383 3.02 6.70 4.19
C GLU A 383 2.79 5.87 2.93
N ASN A 384 2.45 4.59 3.08
CA ASN A 384 2.43 3.62 1.99
C ASN A 384 1.03 3.30 1.47
N TYR A 385 -0.01 3.56 2.27
CA TYR A 385 -1.40 3.21 1.92
C TYR A 385 -2.35 4.41 1.79
N LYS A 386 -1.81 5.64 1.86
CA LYS A 386 -2.56 6.90 1.67
C LYS A 386 -3.70 7.09 2.68
N VAL A 387 -3.55 6.57 3.90
CA VAL A 387 -4.53 6.72 4.97
C VAL A 387 -4.17 7.92 5.84
N SER A 388 -4.97 8.99 5.78
CA SER A 388 -4.76 10.14 6.68
C SER A 388 -5.27 9.83 8.08
N TYR A 389 -4.80 10.55 9.11
CA TYR A 389 -5.33 10.36 10.45
C TYR A 389 -5.33 11.65 11.30
N LYS A 390 -6.21 11.69 12.31
CA LYS A 390 -6.27 12.73 13.34
C LYS A 390 -6.28 12.08 14.73
N MET A 391 -5.51 12.62 15.66
CA MET A 391 -5.55 12.23 17.07
C MET A 391 -6.78 12.81 17.76
N ILE A 392 -7.47 12.01 18.56
CA ILE A 392 -8.62 12.37 19.40
C ILE A 392 -8.23 12.20 20.86
N SER A 393 -8.48 13.23 21.66
CA SER A 393 -8.16 13.22 23.09
C SER A 393 -9.36 12.79 23.95
N ASP A 394 -10.57 13.22 23.60
CA ASP A 394 -11.80 12.80 24.27
C ASP A 394 -12.46 11.64 23.49
N PRO A 395 -12.47 10.40 24.04
CA PRO A 395 -13.08 9.27 23.36
C PRO A 395 -14.59 9.44 23.10
N PHE A 396 -15.29 10.30 23.85
CA PHE A 396 -16.71 10.54 23.62
C PHE A 396 -16.99 11.38 22.37
N GLU A 397 -16.00 12.12 21.84
CA GLU A 397 -16.12 12.78 20.53
C GLU A 397 -16.46 11.77 19.42
N LEU A 398 -15.96 10.54 19.53
CA LEU A 398 -16.25 9.46 18.59
C LEU A 398 -17.74 9.09 18.55
N LEU A 399 -18.45 9.18 19.69
CA LEU A 399 -19.90 8.96 19.71
C LEU A 399 -20.63 10.04 18.91
N ASN A 400 -20.21 11.30 18.99
CA ASN A 400 -20.81 12.37 18.18
C ASN A 400 -20.54 12.18 16.69
N ILE A 401 -19.32 11.77 16.33
CA ILE A 401 -18.92 11.53 14.93
C ILE A 401 -19.72 10.37 14.33
N TYR A 402 -19.94 9.29 15.09
CA TYR A 402 -20.46 8.02 14.56
C TYR A 402 -21.86 7.65 15.03
N LYS A 403 -22.57 8.52 15.74
CA LYS A 403 -23.92 8.28 16.27
C LYS A 403 -24.87 7.62 15.27
N GLN A 404 -24.82 8.02 14.01
CA GLN A 404 -25.69 7.51 12.94
C GLN A 404 -25.48 6.01 12.60
N TYR A 405 -24.37 5.42 13.03
CA TYR A 405 -24.07 3.99 12.81
C TYR A 405 -24.49 3.11 13.99
N ILE A 406 -25.03 3.71 15.07
CA ILE A 406 -25.31 3.04 16.33
C ILE A 406 -26.83 2.99 16.54
N ASP A 407 -27.39 1.78 16.62
CA ASP A 407 -28.82 1.60 16.87
C ASP A 407 -29.16 1.64 18.38
N GLY A 408 -28.15 1.47 19.24
CA GLY A 408 -28.29 1.49 20.70
C GLY A 408 -27.06 0.91 21.40
N TYR A 409 -27.23 0.46 22.63
CA TYR A 409 -26.17 -0.18 23.41
C TYR A 409 -26.63 -1.42 24.17
N VAL A 410 -25.69 -2.30 24.50
CA VAL A 410 -25.89 -3.47 25.35
C VAL A 410 -25.16 -3.24 26.67
N LEU A 411 -25.86 -3.43 27.80
CA LEU A 411 -25.30 -3.27 29.13
C LEU A 411 -24.50 -4.50 29.58
N TYR A 412 -23.37 -4.24 30.23
CA TYR A 412 -22.63 -5.24 30.98
C TYR A 412 -22.18 -4.67 32.34
N SER A 413 -21.69 -5.54 33.22
CA SER A 413 -21.19 -5.20 34.55
C SER A 413 -19.68 -5.40 34.61
N SER A 414 -18.98 -4.47 35.24
CA SER A 414 -17.57 -4.63 35.63
C SER A 414 -17.39 -4.62 37.16
N LYS A 415 -18.47 -4.86 37.92
CA LYS A 415 -18.41 -4.84 39.39
C LYS A 415 -17.55 -5.98 39.93
N GLU A 416 -17.63 -7.14 39.28
CA GLU A 416 -16.81 -8.30 39.60
C GLU A 416 -15.62 -8.41 38.65
N SER A 417 -14.48 -8.85 39.18
CA SER A 417 -13.32 -9.17 38.35
C SER A 417 -13.67 -10.34 37.44
N LYS A 418 -13.31 -10.22 36.15
CA LYS A 418 -13.61 -11.22 35.12
C LYS A 418 -15.12 -11.54 34.96
N ASP A 419 -16.00 -10.56 35.19
CA ASP A 419 -17.44 -10.71 34.94
C ASP A 419 -17.72 -11.10 33.46
N PRO A 420 -18.35 -12.26 33.18
CA PRO A 420 -18.53 -12.76 31.82
C PRO A 420 -19.52 -11.91 30.98
N SER A 421 -20.28 -11.01 31.61
CA SER A 421 -21.27 -10.18 30.93
C SER A 421 -20.69 -9.33 29.81
N ILE A 422 -19.41 -8.91 29.89
CA ILE A 422 -18.74 -8.16 28.82
C ILE A 422 -18.63 -8.97 27.52
N ASN A 423 -18.33 -10.28 27.61
CA ASN A 423 -18.23 -11.17 26.46
C ASN A 423 -19.61 -11.46 25.86
N ASN A 424 -20.60 -11.66 26.73
CA ASN A 424 -21.99 -11.82 26.32
C ASN A 424 -22.52 -10.57 25.61
N ALA A 425 -22.21 -9.38 26.15
CA ALA A 425 -22.60 -8.11 25.58
C ALA A 425 -21.94 -7.85 24.24
N CYS A 426 -20.65 -8.15 24.05
CA CYS A 426 -19.98 -8.10 22.74
C CYS A 426 -20.67 -8.99 21.71
N SER A 427 -20.98 -10.24 22.07
CA SER A 427 -21.65 -11.19 21.19
C SER A 427 -23.04 -10.68 20.77
N LEU A 428 -23.83 -10.17 21.72
CA LEU A 428 -25.15 -9.61 21.44
C LEU A 428 -25.08 -8.32 20.60
N ALA A 429 -24.15 -7.42 20.93
CA ALA A 429 -23.94 -6.15 20.25
C ALA A 429 -23.63 -6.33 18.76
N SER A 430 -22.88 -7.39 18.42
CA SER A 430 -22.53 -7.76 17.03
C SER A 430 -23.75 -8.04 16.13
N LEU A 431 -24.88 -8.45 16.71
CA LEU A 431 -26.10 -8.78 15.97
C LEU A 431 -27.01 -7.56 15.75
N ASN A 432 -26.87 -6.51 16.57
CA ASN A 432 -27.85 -5.43 16.70
C ASN A 432 -27.28 -4.03 16.44
N LYS A 433 -26.12 -3.91 15.75
CA LYS A 433 -25.43 -2.63 15.48
C LYS A 433 -25.34 -1.73 16.72
N SER A 434 -25.00 -2.35 17.85
CA SER A 434 -24.99 -1.69 19.16
C SER A 434 -23.57 -1.60 19.69
N ILE A 435 -23.31 -0.59 20.52
CA ILE A 435 -22.06 -0.53 21.29
C ILE A 435 -22.21 -1.26 22.63
N VAL A 436 -21.09 -1.63 23.24
CA VAL A 436 -21.06 -2.29 24.54
C VAL A 436 -20.75 -1.26 25.61
N VAL A 437 -21.60 -1.17 26.63
CA VAL A 437 -21.55 -0.09 27.62
C VAL A 437 -21.59 -0.67 29.02
N ASP A 438 -20.62 -0.28 29.82
CA ASP A 438 -20.56 -0.58 31.23
C ASP A 438 -21.64 0.21 31.97
N GLU A 439 -22.30 -0.40 32.95
CA GLU A 439 -23.26 0.31 33.79
C GLU A 439 -22.66 1.56 34.47
N ALA A 440 -21.36 1.58 34.74
CA ALA A 440 -20.69 2.74 35.34
C ALA A 440 -20.68 3.99 34.44
N ILE A 441 -20.74 3.83 33.12
CA ILE A 441 -20.68 4.96 32.16
C ILE A 441 -21.99 5.17 31.40
N GLU A 442 -23.04 4.38 31.67
CA GLU A 442 -24.32 4.44 30.96
C GLU A 442 -24.91 5.86 30.94
N CYS A 443 -24.96 6.54 32.09
CA CYS A 443 -25.48 7.90 32.17
C CYS A 443 -24.71 8.88 31.29
N LYS A 444 -23.39 8.69 31.15
CA LYS A 444 -22.54 9.53 30.29
C LYS A 444 -22.84 9.24 28.82
N VAL A 445 -22.92 7.98 28.42
CA VAL A 445 -23.27 7.59 27.04
C VAL A 445 -24.66 8.11 26.62
N LYS A 446 -25.67 8.03 27.51
CA LYS A 446 -27.00 8.61 27.26
C LYS A 446 -26.97 10.11 26.97
N LYS A 447 -26.09 10.87 27.63
CA LYS A 447 -25.93 12.32 27.38
C LYS A 447 -25.37 12.64 25.99
N TYR A 448 -24.61 11.72 25.39
CA TYR A 448 -24.19 11.79 23.98
C TYR A 448 -25.28 11.30 22.99
N GLY A 449 -26.47 11.01 23.52
CA GLY A 449 -27.68 10.74 22.76
C GLY A 449 -27.80 9.31 22.23
N ILE A 450 -27.04 8.37 22.77
CA ILE A 450 -27.24 6.93 22.58
C ILE A 450 -28.11 6.44 23.76
N THR A 451 -29.43 6.45 23.58
CA THR A 451 -30.39 6.24 24.68
C THR A 451 -31.11 4.89 24.64
N GLN A 452 -31.02 4.18 23.52
CA GLN A 452 -31.74 2.92 23.31
C GLN A 452 -30.96 1.73 23.87
N VAL A 453 -31.55 1.03 24.85
CA VAL A 453 -31.03 -0.24 25.35
C VAL A 453 -31.46 -1.37 24.40
N LYS A 454 -30.50 -2.11 23.85
CA LYS A 454 -30.72 -3.23 22.93
C LYS A 454 -30.52 -4.59 23.59
N GLY A 455 -30.00 -4.60 24.82
CA GLY A 455 -29.85 -5.79 25.65
C GLY A 455 -29.23 -5.46 27.00
N ASP A 456 -29.40 -6.36 27.96
CA ASP A 456 -28.80 -6.26 29.30
C ASP A 456 -28.20 -7.62 29.68
N CYS A 457 -26.88 -7.65 29.83
CA CYS A 457 -26.11 -8.86 30.12
C CYS A 457 -25.57 -8.89 31.55
N ARG A 458 -25.85 -7.90 32.41
CA ARG A 458 -25.19 -7.76 33.74
C ARG A 458 -25.31 -8.96 34.68
N ASN A 459 -26.34 -9.79 34.51
CA ASN A 459 -26.59 -10.98 35.32
C ASN A 459 -26.55 -12.27 34.48
N THR A 460 -25.67 -12.33 33.50
CA THR A 460 -25.54 -13.49 32.59
C THR A 460 -24.29 -14.29 32.92
N ASP A 461 -24.40 -15.62 32.90
CA ASP A 461 -23.25 -16.51 33.08
C ASP A 461 -22.38 -16.63 31.82
N GLU A 462 -21.21 -17.27 31.94
CA GLU A 462 -20.24 -17.51 30.86
C GLU A 462 -20.82 -18.23 29.62
N SER A 463 -21.91 -18.98 29.78
CA SER A 463 -22.53 -19.79 28.72
C SER A 463 -23.72 -19.10 28.04
N TRP A 464 -24.17 -17.96 28.57
CA TRP A 464 -25.40 -17.31 28.16
C TRP A 464 -25.43 -16.97 26.67
N ALA A 465 -24.37 -16.34 26.13
CA ALA A 465 -24.35 -15.97 24.71
C ALA A 465 -24.41 -17.19 23.80
N TYR A 466 -23.70 -18.27 24.12
CA TYR A 466 -23.79 -19.51 23.35
C TYR A 466 -25.22 -20.04 23.36
N ASN A 467 -25.81 -20.21 24.55
CA ASN A 467 -27.13 -20.82 24.69
C ASN A 467 -28.26 -19.97 24.04
N ASN A 468 -28.10 -18.64 24.00
CA ASN A 468 -29.15 -17.74 23.55
C ASN A 468 -28.95 -17.16 22.15
N LEU A 469 -27.71 -17.12 21.64
CA LEU A 469 -27.35 -16.36 20.43
C LEU A 469 -26.67 -17.19 19.34
N TRP A 470 -26.11 -18.37 19.63
CA TRP A 470 -25.34 -19.16 18.64
C TRP A 470 -26.10 -19.35 17.32
N ASN A 471 -27.38 -19.71 17.41
CA ASN A 471 -28.25 -19.93 16.24
C ASN A 471 -29.02 -18.68 15.78
N LYS A 472 -28.66 -17.48 16.25
CA LYS A 472 -29.32 -16.20 15.92
C LYS A 472 -28.48 -15.31 15.00
N GLY A 473 -27.57 -15.90 14.24
CA GLY A 473 -26.76 -15.21 13.23
C GLY A 473 -25.32 -14.89 13.68
N LEU A 474 -24.84 -15.51 14.75
CA LEU A 474 -23.41 -15.53 15.05
C LEU A 474 -22.65 -16.38 14.02
N ASN A 475 -21.37 -16.09 13.87
CA ASN A 475 -20.46 -16.80 12.99
C ASN A 475 -20.11 -18.18 13.58
N HIS A 476 -20.23 -19.22 12.76
CA HIS A 476 -19.95 -20.61 13.15
C HIS A 476 -18.54 -21.08 12.77
N SER A 477 -17.80 -20.32 11.98
CA SER A 477 -16.41 -20.64 11.59
C SER A 477 -15.37 -19.85 12.37
N ILE A 478 -15.73 -18.73 13.00
CA ILE A 478 -14.81 -17.90 13.79
C ILE A 478 -15.40 -17.61 15.16
N VAL A 479 -14.69 -18.00 16.21
CA VAL A 479 -15.00 -17.68 17.60
C VAL A 479 -13.84 -16.93 18.25
N ILE A 480 -14.12 -16.21 19.32
CA ILE A 480 -13.16 -15.42 20.08
C ILE A 480 -13.08 -15.96 21.51
N GLN A 481 -11.93 -16.51 21.89
CA GLN A 481 -11.66 -16.97 23.25
C GLN A 481 -10.90 -15.90 24.01
N LEU A 482 -11.58 -15.12 24.85
CA LEU A 482 -11.03 -13.92 25.45
C LEU A 482 -11.44 -13.77 26.91
N SER A 483 -10.44 -13.72 27.80
CA SER A 483 -10.66 -13.50 29.23
C SER A 483 -11.45 -12.19 29.45
N PRO A 484 -12.47 -12.17 30.34
CA PRO A 484 -13.31 -10.98 30.51
C PRO A 484 -12.58 -9.77 31.11
N ASP A 485 -11.38 -9.94 31.68
CA ASP A 485 -10.51 -8.84 32.13
C ASP A 485 -9.91 -8.00 30.98
N LYS A 486 -9.99 -8.49 29.73
CA LYS A 486 -9.54 -7.75 28.55
C LYS A 486 -10.62 -6.76 28.11
N SER A 487 -10.45 -5.49 28.40
CA SER A 487 -11.43 -4.44 28.00
C SER A 487 -11.39 -4.08 26.52
N ALA A 488 -10.31 -4.37 25.79
CA ALA A 488 -10.07 -3.77 24.47
C ALA A 488 -9.74 -4.76 23.34
N SER A 489 -8.78 -5.66 23.54
CA SER A 489 -8.25 -6.54 22.50
C SER A 489 -9.32 -7.44 21.89
N LEU A 490 -9.21 -7.72 20.58
CA LEU A 490 -10.11 -8.50 19.73
C LEU A 490 -11.59 -8.09 19.68
N ARG A 491 -12.10 -7.27 20.60
CA ARG A 491 -13.54 -6.95 20.68
C ARG A 491 -14.04 -6.20 19.44
N ASP A 492 -13.18 -5.38 18.81
CA ASP A 492 -13.50 -4.73 17.53
C ASP A 492 -13.75 -5.78 16.44
N TYR A 493 -12.84 -6.74 16.32
CA TYR A 493 -12.96 -7.80 15.33
C TYR A 493 -14.13 -8.73 15.64
N ALA A 494 -14.34 -9.10 16.91
CA ALA A 494 -15.45 -9.94 17.36
C ALA A 494 -16.80 -9.40 16.92
N ILE A 495 -16.99 -8.08 17.06
CA ILE A 495 -18.22 -7.40 16.68
C ILE A 495 -18.38 -7.34 15.16
N MET A 496 -17.32 -6.95 14.44
CA MET A 496 -17.34 -6.98 12.97
C MET A 496 -17.63 -8.38 12.44
N SER A 497 -17.05 -9.40 13.09
CA SER A 497 -17.11 -10.77 12.64
C SER A 497 -18.34 -11.54 13.12
N LYS A 498 -19.20 -10.91 13.93
CA LYS A 498 -20.33 -11.55 14.59
C LYS A 498 -19.93 -12.83 15.32
N SER A 499 -18.73 -12.84 15.89
CA SER A 499 -18.21 -14.03 16.54
C SER A 499 -18.73 -14.14 17.96
N LEU A 500 -18.98 -15.37 18.39
CA LEU A 500 -19.16 -15.66 19.81
C LEU A 500 -17.87 -15.31 20.55
N VAL A 501 -17.99 -14.46 21.57
CA VAL A 501 -16.93 -14.22 22.55
C VAL A 501 -17.21 -15.05 23.79
N PHE A 502 -16.27 -15.89 24.19
CA PHE A 502 -16.42 -16.80 25.32
C PHE A 502 -15.10 -16.95 26.08
N TYR A 503 -15.20 -17.46 27.31
CA TYR A 503 -14.03 -17.85 28.09
C TYR A 503 -14.41 -18.86 29.16
N GLU A 504 -13.56 -19.86 29.38
CA GLU A 504 -13.67 -20.85 30.44
C GLU A 504 -12.32 -20.84 31.17
N ASP A 505 -12.28 -20.30 32.39
CA ASP A 505 -11.03 -20.07 33.17
C ASP A 505 -10.34 -21.37 33.60
N SER A 506 -11.09 -22.46 33.71
CA SER A 506 -10.57 -23.74 34.20
C SER A 506 -9.74 -24.45 33.13
N VAL A 507 -8.54 -24.89 33.51
CA VAL A 507 -7.71 -25.77 32.68
C VAL A 507 -8.39 -27.14 32.50
N ASP A 508 -8.83 -27.75 33.60
CA ASP A 508 -9.33 -29.13 33.63
C ASP A 508 -10.80 -29.27 33.19
N LYS A 509 -11.63 -28.27 33.45
CA LYS A 509 -13.03 -28.26 32.98
C LYS A 509 -13.04 -27.71 31.55
N THR A 510 -13.37 -28.59 30.61
CA THR A 510 -13.35 -28.29 29.17
C THR A 510 -14.74 -28.32 28.54
N VAL A 511 -15.79 -28.62 29.32
CA VAL A 511 -17.13 -28.94 28.80
C VAL A 511 -17.68 -27.80 27.94
N PHE A 512 -17.47 -26.54 28.35
CA PHE A 512 -17.97 -25.41 27.58
C PHE A 512 -17.15 -25.18 26.30
N ARG A 513 -15.81 -25.25 26.39
CA ARG A 513 -14.92 -25.21 25.23
C ARG A 513 -15.22 -26.30 24.21
N ASP A 514 -15.39 -27.53 24.67
CA ASP A 514 -15.70 -28.70 23.83
C ASP A 514 -17.05 -28.52 23.12
N LYS A 515 -18.06 -28.00 23.84
CA LYS A 515 -19.38 -27.69 23.26
C LYS A 515 -19.28 -26.64 22.15
N ILE A 516 -18.50 -25.59 22.33
CA ILE A 516 -18.31 -24.55 21.33
C ILE A 516 -17.56 -25.10 20.12
N PHE A 517 -16.38 -25.69 20.32
CA PHE A 517 -15.54 -26.17 19.21
C PHE A 517 -16.22 -27.28 18.40
N SER A 518 -16.95 -28.18 19.05
CA SER A 518 -17.74 -29.21 18.35
C SER A 518 -18.89 -28.65 17.51
N SER A 519 -19.40 -27.47 17.87
CA SER A 519 -20.49 -26.80 17.16
C SER A 519 -20.01 -25.90 16.02
N MET A 520 -18.70 -25.71 15.86
CA MET A 520 -18.13 -24.90 14.79
C MET A 520 -18.18 -25.63 13.44
N GLU A 521 -18.49 -24.86 12.40
CA GLU A 521 -18.64 -25.33 11.03
C GLU A 521 -17.52 -24.79 10.12
N GLY A 522 -17.30 -25.48 8.99
CA GLY A 522 -16.38 -25.04 7.95
C GLY A 522 -14.90 -25.00 8.40
N LYS A 523 -14.20 -23.95 7.97
CA LYS A 523 -12.78 -23.70 8.29
C LYS A 523 -12.69 -23.04 9.67
N SER A 524 -12.84 -23.85 10.71
CA SER A 524 -12.97 -23.39 12.11
C SER A 524 -11.67 -22.77 12.65
N ILE A 525 -11.74 -21.52 13.11
CA ILE A 525 -10.64 -20.78 13.75
C ILE A 525 -11.10 -20.15 15.07
N CYS A 526 -10.26 -20.27 16.08
CA CYS A 526 -10.39 -19.57 17.35
C CYS A 526 -9.33 -18.46 17.44
N LEU A 527 -9.74 -17.20 17.56
CA LEU A 527 -8.82 -16.10 17.89
C LEU A 527 -8.84 -15.87 19.40
N GLY A 528 -7.68 -15.62 19.98
CA GLY A 528 -7.50 -15.34 21.39
C GLY A 528 -6.67 -16.43 22.07
N TRP A 529 -6.84 -16.59 23.37
CA TRP A 529 -6.07 -17.56 24.14
C TRP A 529 -6.89 -18.13 25.29
N GLY A 530 -6.63 -19.38 25.64
CA GLY A 530 -7.30 -20.09 26.71
C GLY A 530 -6.50 -20.10 28.02
N PRO A 531 -6.93 -20.89 29.01
CA PRO A 531 -6.31 -20.92 30.34
C PRO A 531 -4.91 -21.56 30.35
N ASP A 532 -4.62 -22.43 29.39
CA ASP A 532 -3.32 -23.09 29.21
C ASP A 532 -3.06 -23.36 27.73
N GLU A 533 -1.84 -23.78 27.39
CA GLU A 533 -1.46 -24.10 26.02
C GLU A 533 -1.92 -25.51 25.59
N PHE A 534 -1.44 -26.55 26.28
CA PHE A 534 -1.62 -27.94 25.85
C PHE A 534 -3.09 -28.33 25.72
N THR A 535 -3.86 -28.16 26.79
CA THR A 535 -5.26 -28.60 26.85
C THR A 535 -6.09 -27.79 25.88
N ASN A 536 -5.85 -26.47 25.80
CA ASN A 536 -6.59 -25.60 24.91
C ASN A 536 -6.37 -25.94 23.43
N VAL A 537 -5.11 -26.06 22.99
CA VAL A 537 -4.78 -26.42 21.60
C VAL A 537 -5.23 -27.84 21.27
N SER A 538 -5.08 -28.77 22.21
CA SER A 538 -5.56 -30.16 22.09
C SER A 538 -7.08 -30.22 21.89
N ASN A 539 -7.85 -29.46 22.65
CA ASN A 539 -9.31 -29.44 22.56
C ASN A 539 -9.79 -28.85 21.24
N ALA A 540 -9.24 -27.70 20.83
CA ALA A 540 -9.57 -27.10 19.54
C ALA A 540 -9.23 -28.06 18.39
N SER A 541 -8.04 -28.68 18.43
CA SER A 541 -7.58 -29.63 17.40
C SER A 541 -8.55 -30.82 17.27
N ARG A 542 -9.02 -31.39 18.39
CA ARG A 542 -9.95 -32.53 18.40
C ARG A 542 -11.20 -32.31 17.56
N TYR A 543 -11.69 -31.07 17.48
CA TYR A 543 -12.87 -30.68 16.70
C TYR A 543 -12.53 -30.01 15.37
N GLY A 544 -11.26 -30.05 14.98
CA GLY A 544 -10.72 -29.50 13.73
C GLY A 544 -10.75 -27.98 13.68
N ALA A 545 -10.60 -27.32 14.82
CA ALA A 545 -10.34 -25.89 14.94
C ALA A 545 -8.85 -25.64 15.22
N SER A 546 -8.32 -24.53 14.68
CA SER A 546 -6.97 -24.04 15.01
C SER A 546 -7.05 -22.73 15.79
N ILE A 547 -6.06 -22.48 16.65
CA ILE A 547 -5.99 -21.30 17.51
C ILE A 547 -5.02 -20.27 16.94
N VAL A 548 -5.30 -18.98 17.13
CA VAL A 548 -4.34 -17.90 16.87
C VAL A 548 -4.20 -17.09 18.15
N ALA A 549 -3.04 -17.17 18.80
CA ALA A 549 -2.73 -16.38 20.00
C ALA A 549 -2.80 -14.89 19.66
N SER A 550 -3.87 -14.25 20.12
CA SER A 550 -4.25 -12.89 19.74
C SER A 550 -5.06 -12.16 20.81
N ASP A 551 -5.06 -12.62 22.07
CA ASP A 551 -5.76 -11.99 23.18
C ASP A 551 -5.18 -10.60 23.55
N TRP A 552 -4.10 -10.18 22.89
CA TRP A 552 -3.52 -8.83 22.89
C TRP A 552 -3.45 -8.19 21.49
N SER A 553 -4.26 -8.64 20.54
CA SER A 553 -4.35 -8.03 19.21
C SER A 553 -5.43 -6.94 19.16
N TYR A 554 -5.12 -5.83 18.50
CA TYR A 554 -5.95 -4.64 18.33
C TYR A 554 -6.08 -4.25 16.85
N ASN A 555 -7.09 -3.42 16.55
CA ASN A 555 -7.29 -2.77 15.26
C ASN A 555 -7.41 -3.72 14.06
N LEU A 556 -7.77 -4.98 14.27
CA LEU A 556 -7.91 -5.95 13.18
C LEU A 556 -9.02 -5.55 12.21
N THR A 557 -10.03 -4.80 12.68
CA THR A 557 -11.04 -4.21 11.78
C THR A 557 -10.43 -3.23 10.77
N SER A 558 -9.46 -2.41 11.16
CA SER A 558 -8.78 -1.51 10.21
C SER A 558 -7.71 -2.24 9.39
N LEU A 559 -6.91 -3.08 10.04
CA LEU A 559 -5.77 -3.76 9.41
C LEU A 559 -6.21 -4.82 8.39
N SER A 560 -7.30 -5.55 8.65
CA SER A 560 -7.78 -6.60 7.74
C SER A 560 -8.42 -6.07 6.46
N ALA A 561 -8.67 -4.75 6.36
CA ALA A 561 -9.39 -4.17 5.24
C ALA A 561 -8.63 -4.24 3.90
N PHE A 562 -7.31 -4.38 3.96
CA PHE A 562 -6.43 -4.34 2.79
C PHE A 562 -6.42 -5.68 2.05
N PRO A 563 -6.17 -5.72 0.73
CA PRO A 563 -6.03 -6.98 0.00
C PRO A 563 -4.79 -7.75 0.46
N SER A 564 -4.91 -9.08 0.48
CA SER A 564 -3.75 -9.97 0.65
C SER A 564 -3.20 -10.26 -0.74
N ASN A 565 -1.93 -9.89 -0.98
CA ASN A 565 -1.29 -9.97 -2.29
C ASN A 565 -0.29 -11.11 -2.29
N SER A 566 -0.13 -11.80 -3.43
CA SER A 566 0.96 -12.76 -3.58
C SER A 566 2.31 -12.07 -3.37
N ILE A 567 3.20 -12.75 -2.67
CA ILE A 567 4.58 -12.35 -2.44
C ILE A 567 5.49 -13.33 -3.19
N SER A 568 6.21 -12.83 -4.19
CA SER A 568 7.28 -13.58 -4.84
C SER A 568 8.58 -13.37 -4.07
N LYS A 569 9.23 -14.45 -3.64
CA LYS A 569 10.58 -14.36 -3.06
C LYS A 569 11.61 -14.06 -4.15
N LYS A 570 12.59 -13.19 -3.86
CA LYS A 570 13.76 -13.01 -4.72
C LYS A 570 14.66 -14.25 -4.64
N SER A 571 15.45 -14.50 -5.69
CA SER A 571 16.37 -15.65 -5.82
C SER A 571 17.10 -15.99 -4.52
N SER A 572 17.02 -17.24 -4.09
CA SER A 572 17.72 -17.76 -2.92
C SER A 572 19.24 -17.63 -3.08
N ALA A 573 19.94 -17.59 -1.94
CA ALA A 573 21.38 -17.70 -1.85
C ALA A 573 21.92 -18.97 -2.57
N ALA A 574 23.11 -18.90 -3.16
CA ALA A 574 23.80 -20.09 -3.63
C ALA A 574 24.02 -21.06 -2.46
N ILE A 575 23.50 -22.28 -2.59
CA ILE A 575 23.62 -23.31 -1.55
C ILE A 575 25.09 -23.75 -1.50
N PRO A 576 25.77 -23.67 -0.34
CA PRO A 576 27.17 -24.09 -0.21
C PRO A 576 27.29 -25.59 -0.51
N LYS A 577 28.33 -26.00 -1.25
CA LYS A 577 28.56 -27.42 -1.62
C LYS A 577 29.80 -27.97 -0.93
N GLU A 578 29.99 -27.62 0.34
CA GLU A 578 31.14 -28.05 1.12
C GLU A 578 30.93 -29.47 1.65
N LYS A 579 32.02 -30.24 1.66
CA LYS A 579 32.09 -31.59 2.25
C LYS A 579 32.85 -31.50 3.57
N ASN A 580 32.66 -32.50 4.44
CA ASN A 580 33.34 -32.59 5.74
C ASN A 580 33.06 -31.36 6.63
N VAL A 581 31.80 -30.92 6.65
CA VAL A 581 31.31 -29.83 7.50
C VAL A 581 30.03 -30.26 8.21
N HIS A 582 29.75 -29.62 9.35
CA HIS A 582 28.52 -29.75 10.10
C HIS A 582 27.65 -28.52 9.85
N TYR A 583 26.46 -28.72 9.28
CA TYR A 583 25.52 -27.64 8.97
C TYR A 583 24.61 -27.35 10.15
N VAL A 584 24.45 -26.06 10.47
CA VAL A 584 23.61 -25.58 11.56
C VAL A 584 22.60 -24.56 11.02
N THR A 585 21.34 -24.67 11.41
CA THR A 585 20.31 -23.65 11.14
C THR A 585 19.66 -23.19 12.44
N PHE A 586 19.29 -21.91 12.49
CA PHE A 586 18.57 -21.31 13.63
C PHE A 586 17.19 -20.86 13.17
N ILE A 587 16.16 -21.14 13.96
CA ILE A 587 14.79 -20.64 13.75
C ILE A 587 14.30 -19.98 15.03
N MET A 588 13.88 -18.71 14.92
CA MET A 588 13.20 -17.97 15.99
C MET A 588 11.77 -18.51 16.19
N SER A 589 11.44 -18.80 17.45
CA SER A 589 10.13 -19.35 17.85
C SER A 589 8.98 -18.33 17.81
N ASP A 590 7.78 -18.81 18.11
CA ASP A 590 6.57 -18.01 18.38
C ASP A 590 6.06 -17.12 17.23
N GLY A 591 6.42 -17.43 15.98
CA GLY A 591 5.86 -16.76 14.81
C GLY A 591 4.35 -16.94 14.62
N ASP A 592 3.75 -17.93 15.28
CA ASP A 592 2.31 -18.19 15.33
C ASP A 592 1.56 -17.18 16.23
N ASN A 593 2.30 -16.50 17.11
CA ASN A 593 1.80 -15.53 18.06
C ASN A 593 1.50 -14.18 17.39
N ALA A 594 0.26 -13.98 16.96
CA ALA A 594 -0.15 -12.79 16.22
C ALA A 594 -0.02 -11.49 17.05
N GLN A 595 -0.27 -11.56 18.36
CA GLN A 595 -0.11 -10.39 19.24
C GLN A 595 1.34 -9.94 19.39
N TRP A 596 2.30 -10.86 19.42
CA TRP A 596 3.72 -10.50 19.41
C TRP A 596 4.10 -9.82 18.10
N ASN A 597 3.72 -10.42 16.97
CA ASN A 597 3.99 -9.89 15.63
C ASN A 597 3.37 -8.51 15.37
N LEU A 598 2.18 -8.24 15.95
CA LEU A 598 1.49 -6.96 15.80
C LEU A 598 1.89 -5.92 16.86
N GLY A 599 2.47 -6.33 17.98
CA GLY A 599 2.56 -5.46 19.14
C GLY A 599 3.98 -5.08 19.57
N THR A 600 4.90 -6.04 19.57
CA THR A 600 6.20 -5.91 20.26
C THR A 600 7.38 -6.59 19.56
N ASN A 601 7.22 -7.02 18.30
CA ASN A 601 8.27 -7.72 17.56
C ASN A 601 9.01 -6.82 16.57
N TYR A 602 8.29 -6.19 15.63
CA TYR A 602 8.87 -5.49 14.48
C TYR A 602 9.75 -4.30 14.89
N GLY A 603 9.30 -3.48 15.83
CA GLY A 603 10.05 -2.34 16.33
C GLY A 603 11.08 -2.68 17.41
N SER A 604 11.12 -3.93 17.87
CA SER A 604 11.92 -4.32 19.03
C SER A 604 13.37 -4.58 18.67
N LYS A 605 14.29 -3.85 19.31
CA LYS A 605 15.74 -4.09 19.21
C LYS A 605 16.19 -5.45 19.77
N LYS A 606 15.31 -6.18 20.46
CA LYS A 606 15.58 -7.56 20.90
C LYS A 606 15.39 -8.57 19.76
N TRP A 607 14.42 -8.33 18.89
CA TRP A 607 13.98 -9.33 17.91
C TRP A 607 14.04 -8.76 16.50
N PHE A 608 12.92 -8.69 15.79
CA PHE A 608 12.90 -8.35 14.37
C PHE A 608 13.36 -6.92 14.07
N GLY A 609 13.28 -6.00 15.04
CA GLY A 609 13.83 -4.64 14.91
C GLY A 609 15.34 -4.54 15.19
N ASN A 610 16.02 -5.64 15.52
CA ASN A 610 17.47 -5.65 15.72
C ASN A 610 18.21 -5.53 14.37
N SER A 611 19.15 -4.60 14.25
CA SER A 611 19.90 -4.36 13.01
C SER A 611 20.85 -5.50 12.62
N ASP A 612 21.32 -6.29 13.59
CA ASP A 612 22.28 -7.36 13.33
C ASP A 612 21.61 -8.62 12.78
N LYS A 613 20.27 -8.70 12.82
CA LYS A 613 19.52 -9.82 12.23
C LYS A 613 19.89 -10.04 10.76
N ASP A 614 20.19 -8.97 10.01
CA ASP A 614 20.51 -9.04 8.56
C ASP A 614 21.89 -9.61 8.26
N LYS A 615 22.74 -9.74 9.29
CA LYS A 615 24.09 -10.33 9.21
C LYS A 615 24.10 -11.82 9.55
N LEU A 616 22.97 -12.37 9.99
CA LEU A 616 22.86 -13.73 10.50
C LEU A 616 22.05 -14.58 9.53
N ALA A 617 22.48 -15.84 9.35
CA ALA A 617 21.72 -16.85 8.64
C ALA A 617 20.52 -17.33 9.50
N LEU A 618 19.53 -16.46 9.72
CA LEU A 618 18.48 -16.63 10.72
C LEU A 618 17.10 -16.86 10.08
N GLY A 619 16.44 -17.91 10.54
CA GLY A 619 15.04 -18.21 10.21
C GLY A 619 14.07 -17.51 11.14
N TRP A 620 13.01 -16.96 10.54
CA TRP A 620 11.86 -16.44 11.26
C TRP A 620 10.63 -17.29 10.92
N SER A 621 9.80 -17.58 11.90
CA SER A 621 8.49 -18.16 11.64
C SER A 621 7.44 -17.04 11.51
N MET A 622 6.45 -17.22 10.63
CA MET A 622 5.35 -16.26 10.47
C MET A 622 4.02 -16.98 10.25
N SER A 623 2.98 -16.50 10.93
CA SER A 623 1.64 -17.07 10.84
C SER A 623 0.92 -16.62 9.56
N PRO A 624 0.25 -17.55 8.84
CA PRO A 624 -0.70 -17.20 7.78
C PRO A 624 -1.85 -16.30 8.28
N SER A 625 -2.15 -16.29 9.58
CA SER A 625 -3.16 -15.40 10.15
C SER A 625 -2.87 -13.92 9.85
N LEU A 626 -1.60 -13.51 9.94
CA LEU A 626 -1.18 -12.12 9.72
C LEU A 626 -1.37 -11.70 8.26
N TYR A 627 -1.13 -12.61 7.32
CA TYR A 627 -1.37 -12.39 5.88
C TYR A 627 -2.82 -12.03 5.56
N TYR A 628 -3.79 -12.53 6.33
CA TYR A 628 -5.21 -12.23 6.12
C TYR A 628 -5.73 -11.11 7.02
N LEU A 629 -5.32 -11.10 8.30
CA LEU A 629 -5.84 -10.17 9.32
C LEU A 629 -5.11 -8.83 9.36
N ALA A 630 -3.87 -8.76 8.89
CA ALA A 630 -3.11 -7.51 8.78
C ALA A 630 -2.17 -7.53 7.57
N PRO A 631 -2.71 -7.54 6.32
CA PRO A 631 -1.90 -7.76 5.12
C PRO A 631 -0.82 -6.69 4.91
N THR A 632 -1.07 -5.44 5.31
CA THR A 632 -0.07 -4.36 5.23
C THR A 632 1.12 -4.62 6.16
N VAL A 633 0.85 -5.09 7.37
CA VAL A 633 1.87 -5.48 8.35
C VAL A 633 2.68 -6.65 7.82
N PHE A 634 2.02 -7.69 7.33
CA PHE A 634 2.68 -8.85 6.72
C PHE A 634 3.61 -8.44 5.57
N ASN A 635 3.13 -7.58 4.66
CA ASN A 635 3.96 -7.05 3.57
C ASN A 635 5.17 -6.27 4.10
N LYS A 636 5.03 -5.51 5.20
CA LYS A 636 6.14 -4.75 5.78
C LYS A 636 7.23 -5.67 6.34
N TYR A 637 6.87 -6.76 7.01
CA TYR A 637 7.82 -7.82 7.41
C TYR A 637 8.55 -8.40 6.20
N TYR A 638 7.83 -8.84 5.18
CA TYR A 638 8.43 -9.47 4.00
C TYR A 638 9.31 -8.52 3.17
N ASN A 639 8.89 -7.26 3.01
CA ASN A 639 9.67 -6.26 2.30
C ASN A 639 10.96 -5.89 3.06
N SER A 640 10.94 -5.94 4.40
CA SER A 640 12.12 -5.64 5.21
C SER A 640 13.21 -6.72 5.14
N ILE A 641 12.88 -7.91 4.62
CA ILE A 641 13.85 -9.00 4.38
C ILE A 641 14.48 -8.89 2.97
N SER A 642 14.22 -7.84 2.18
CA SER A 642 14.92 -7.68 0.88
C SER A 642 15.41 -6.26 0.58
N ASN A 643 16.73 -6.09 0.53
CA ASN A 643 17.50 -5.73 -0.67
C ASN A 643 18.95 -6.18 -0.44
N GLU A 644 19.43 -7.15 -1.23
CA GLU A 644 20.84 -7.62 -1.34
C GLU A 644 21.36 -8.75 -0.42
N ASP A 645 20.77 -9.04 0.75
CA ASP A 645 21.36 -10.02 1.69
C ASP A 645 20.74 -11.43 1.69
N MET A 646 21.62 -12.43 1.55
CA MET A 646 21.35 -13.87 1.36
C MET A 646 20.94 -14.63 2.64
N TYR A 647 20.80 -13.96 3.79
CA TYR A 647 20.91 -14.59 5.11
C TYR A 647 19.61 -14.69 5.93
N ASN A 648 18.51 -14.02 5.57
CA ASN A 648 17.24 -14.15 6.32
C ASN A 648 16.13 -14.82 5.50
N ASN A 649 15.31 -15.64 6.14
CA ASN A 649 14.11 -16.19 5.51
C ASN A 649 12.94 -16.35 6.48
N PHE A 650 11.74 -16.45 5.90
CA PHE A 650 10.55 -16.88 6.61
C PHE A 650 10.25 -18.36 6.33
N ILE A 651 9.69 -19.02 7.34
CA ILE A 651 8.98 -20.29 7.25
C ILE A 651 7.59 -20.13 7.87
N VAL A 652 6.67 -21.02 7.52
CA VAL A 652 5.36 -21.04 8.17
C VAL A 652 5.51 -21.47 9.63
N SER A 653 4.83 -20.76 10.53
CA SER A 653 4.85 -21.04 11.96
C SER A 653 4.08 -22.32 12.37
N PRO A 654 4.33 -22.86 13.57
CA PRO A 654 3.56 -23.98 14.14
C PRO A 654 2.05 -23.69 14.21
N SER A 655 1.15 -24.54 13.72
CA SER A 655 1.37 -25.68 12.81
C SER A 655 0.57 -25.46 11.54
N GLY A 656 0.84 -24.34 10.85
CA GLY A 656 0.18 -23.96 9.59
C GLY A 656 -0.73 -22.73 9.71
N ASN A 657 -1.98 -22.84 9.24
CA ASN A 657 -2.95 -21.73 9.18
C ASN A 657 -3.25 -21.09 10.56
N GLY A 658 -3.07 -21.86 11.63
CA GLY A 658 -3.11 -21.48 13.03
C GLY A 658 -2.43 -22.57 13.87
N TYR A 659 -2.29 -22.35 15.17
CA TYR A 659 -1.71 -23.31 16.09
C TYR A 659 -2.68 -24.47 16.35
N MET A 660 -2.24 -25.68 16.04
CA MET A 660 -2.97 -26.93 16.24
C MET A 660 -1.98 -28.10 16.35
N TYR A 661 -2.43 -29.22 16.89
CA TYR A 661 -1.66 -30.47 16.94
C TYR A 661 -2.15 -31.42 15.83
N PRO A 662 -1.37 -31.64 14.75
CA PRO A 662 -1.81 -32.47 13.63
C PRO A 662 -2.25 -33.88 14.03
N SER A 663 -1.61 -34.48 15.02
CA SER A 663 -1.95 -35.82 15.54
C SER A 663 -3.33 -35.88 16.21
N LYS A 664 -3.78 -34.76 16.80
CA LYS A 664 -5.06 -34.61 17.49
C LYS A 664 -6.13 -33.95 16.62
N PHE A 665 -5.76 -33.45 15.45
CA PHE A 665 -6.67 -32.75 14.56
C PHE A 665 -7.76 -33.68 14.02
N ASP A 666 -8.99 -33.19 13.90
CA ASP A 666 -10.09 -33.95 13.29
C ASP A 666 -9.68 -34.46 11.89
N LYS A 667 -9.67 -35.78 11.73
CA LYS A 667 -9.20 -36.46 10.51
C LYS A 667 -10.01 -36.09 9.27
N ASN A 668 -11.31 -35.81 9.42
CA ASN A 668 -12.19 -35.43 8.32
C ASN A 668 -11.93 -33.98 7.88
N LYS A 669 -11.52 -33.11 8.81
CA LYS A 669 -11.21 -31.69 8.52
C LYS A 669 -9.74 -31.45 8.12
N LEU A 670 -8.82 -32.33 8.51
CA LEU A 670 -7.37 -32.17 8.28
C LEU A 670 -7.00 -31.96 6.81
N LYS A 671 -7.62 -32.70 5.88
CA LYS A 671 -7.35 -32.54 4.43
C LYS A 671 -7.69 -31.13 3.94
N GLY A 672 -8.80 -30.56 4.39
CA GLY A 672 -9.23 -29.20 4.03
C GLY A 672 -8.31 -28.13 4.61
N TYR A 673 -7.86 -28.33 5.85
CA TYR A 673 -6.86 -27.48 6.49
C TYR A 673 -5.55 -27.45 5.69
N ILE A 674 -5.01 -28.62 5.34
CA ILE A 674 -3.74 -28.74 4.60
C ILE A 674 -3.87 -28.17 3.18
N ASN A 675 -5.02 -28.32 2.51
CA ASN A 675 -5.25 -27.69 1.21
C ASN A 675 -5.13 -26.17 1.30
N THR A 676 -5.78 -25.56 2.29
CA THR A 676 -5.73 -24.11 2.51
C THR A 676 -4.31 -23.65 2.79
N LEU A 677 -3.56 -24.42 3.58
CA LEU A 677 -2.17 -24.13 3.88
C LEU A 677 -1.29 -24.20 2.62
N ASN A 678 -1.46 -25.24 1.80
CA ASN A 678 -0.72 -25.38 0.55
C ASN A 678 -1.00 -24.23 -0.44
N ASP A 679 -2.24 -23.75 -0.49
CA ASP A 679 -2.59 -22.59 -1.30
C ASP A 679 -1.92 -21.34 -0.77
N TYR A 680 -2.00 -21.06 0.54
CA TYR A 680 -1.28 -19.94 1.15
C TYR A 680 0.23 -19.99 0.85
N MET A 681 0.87 -21.14 1.05
CA MET A 681 2.31 -21.32 0.83
C MET A 681 2.71 -21.06 -0.64
N ARG A 682 1.82 -21.34 -1.60
CA ARG A 682 2.01 -20.94 -3.01
C ARG A 682 2.07 -19.41 -3.15
N GLU A 683 1.15 -18.72 -2.50
CA GLU A 683 0.97 -17.28 -2.70
C GLU A 683 2.12 -16.47 -2.12
N VAL A 684 2.79 -16.97 -1.07
CA VAL A 684 3.91 -16.27 -0.39
C VAL A 684 5.29 -16.88 -0.68
N ASP A 685 5.35 -17.91 -1.54
CA ASP A 685 6.55 -18.67 -1.88
C ASP A 685 7.32 -19.21 -0.64
N GLU A 686 6.56 -19.63 0.38
CA GLU A 686 7.08 -20.35 1.54
C GLU A 686 7.04 -21.86 1.27
N LYS A 687 8.16 -22.55 1.50
CA LYS A 687 8.31 -23.98 1.15
C LYS A 687 8.30 -24.93 2.34
N TYR A 688 8.60 -24.42 3.53
CA TYR A 688 8.75 -25.22 4.75
C TYR A 688 7.88 -24.65 5.86
N LEU A 689 7.43 -25.54 6.75
CA LEU A 689 6.68 -25.18 7.94
C LEU A 689 7.30 -25.82 9.18
N ALA A 690 7.26 -25.10 10.29
CA ALA A 690 7.44 -25.67 11.60
C ALA A 690 6.14 -26.31 12.08
N VAL A 691 6.25 -27.41 12.82
CA VAL A 691 5.12 -28.14 13.40
C VAL A 691 5.45 -28.47 14.83
N ILE A 692 4.61 -28.01 15.76
CA ILE A 692 4.57 -28.52 17.13
C ILE A 692 3.46 -29.56 17.21
N ASP A 693 3.77 -30.72 17.77
CA ASP A 693 2.81 -31.79 17.97
C ASP A 693 3.19 -32.65 19.18
N ASP A 694 2.30 -33.56 19.57
CA ASP A 694 2.40 -34.39 20.76
C ASP A 694 2.93 -35.79 20.42
N ASP A 695 4.25 -36.01 20.54
CA ASP A 695 4.94 -37.30 20.35
C ASP A 695 4.56 -38.04 19.04
N SER A 696 4.41 -37.30 17.95
CA SER A 696 3.91 -37.81 16.67
C SER A 696 4.96 -37.91 15.57
N PHE A 697 6.24 -37.63 15.89
CA PHE A 697 7.34 -37.60 14.91
C PHE A 697 7.39 -38.87 14.04
N ASN A 698 7.29 -40.05 14.64
CA ASN A 698 7.38 -41.32 13.91
C ASN A 698 6.12 -41.66 13.08
N ASN A 699 5.08 -40.82 13.10
CA ASN A 699 3.84 -41.03 12.35
C ASN A 699 3.98 -40.56 10.88
N VAL A 700 4.78 -41.27 10.09
CA VAL A 700 5.02 -40.95 8.67
C VAL A 700 3.72 -40.86 7.85
N LYS A 701 2.68 -41.61 8.22
CA LYS A 701 1.37 -41.54 7.56
C LYS A 701 0.68 -40.19 7.77
N LEU A 702 0.78 -39.62 8.97
CA LEU A 702 0.29 -38.27 9.26
C LEU A 702 1.04 -37.24 8.41
N TRP A 703 2.38 -37.27 8.44
CA TRP A 703 3.23 -36.33 7.69
C TRP A 703 3.06 -36.44 6.17
N SER A 704 2.75 -37.64 5.67
CA SER A 704 2.44 -37.85 4.26
C SER A 704 1.26 -37.01 3.77
N ASN A 705 0.31 -36.63 4.64
CA ASN A 705 -0.77 -35.71 4.24
C ASN A 705 -0.26 -34.32 3.86
N PHE A 706 0.77 -33.83 4.56
CA PHE A 706 1.43 -32.56 4.29
C PHE A 706 2.38 -32.68 3.10
N THR A 707 3.30 -33.65 3.12
CA THR A 707 4.35 -33.77 2.10
C THR A 707 3.83 -34.18 0.72
N LYS A 708 2.61 -34.74 0.59
CA LYS A 708 1.95 -34.94 -0.71
C LYS A 708 1.61 -33.64 -1.45
N LYS A 709 1.60 -32.49 -0.76
CA LYS A 709 1.25 -31.20 -1.36
C LYS A 709 2.42 -30.57 -2.09
N SER A 710 2.17 -29.97 -3.26
CA SER A 710 3.24 -29.47 -4.14
C SER A 710 4.05 -28.34 -3.52
N ASN A 711 3.46 -27.48 -2.69
CA ASN A 711 4.13 -26.30 -2.15
C ASN A 711 4.75 -26.56 -0.77
N ILE A 712 4.42 -27.68 -0.13
CA ILE A 712 5.05 -28.12 1.12
C ILE A 712 6.24 -29.01 0.75
N GLN A 713 7.47 -28.51 0.90
CA GLN A 713 8.71 -29.20 0.54
C GLN A 713 9.40 -29.91 1.71
N GLY A 714 8.95 -29.70 2.94
CA GLY A 714 9.46 -30.40 4.12
C GLY A 714 8.96 -29.77 5.41
N LEU A 715 9.22 -30.44 6.54
CA LEU A 715 8.74 -30.04 7.87
C LEU A 715 9.92 -29.89 8.85
N PHE A 716 9.89 -28.85 9.67
CA PHE A 716 10.66 -28.77 10.90
C PHE A 716 9.78 -29.23 12.06
N TYR A 717 10.15 -30.31 12.73
CA TYR A 717 9.35 -30.93 13.77
C TYR A 717 9.84 -30.56 15.18
N LEU A 718 8.90 -30.19 16.04
CA LEU A 718 9.09 -29.82 17.43
C LEU A 718 8.16 -30.69 18.28
N ASP A 719 8.70 -31.44 19.23
CA ASP A 719 7.88 -32.18 20.19
C ASP A 719 7.37 -31.25 21.29
N TYR A 720 6.10 -31.37 21.67
CA TYR A 720 5.50 -30.47 22.66
C TYR A 720 6.15 -30.58 24.04
N HIS A 721 6.39 -31.82 24.52
CA HIS A 721 6.95 -32.04 25.86
C HIS A 721 8.36 -31.47 25.99
N ARG A 722 9.16 -31.62 24.94
CA ARG A 722 10.48 -31.01 24.83
C ARG A 722 10.88 -30.92 23.35
N HIS A 723 11.02 -29.72 22.80
CA HIS A 723 11.17 -29.54 21.35
C HIS A 723 12.28 -30.36 20.68
N ASP A 724 13.41 -30.59 21.36
CA ASP A 724 14.56 -31.38 20.90
C ASP A 724 14.50 -32.89 21.26
N ASN A 725 13.33 -33.44 21.62
CA ASN A 725 13.20 -34.82 22.12
C ASN A 725 13.72 -35.88 21.13
N PHE A 726 13.60 -35.61 19.82
CA PHE A 726 14.01 -36.54 18.75
C PHE A 726 15.44 -36.33 18.26
N LYS A 727 16.19 -35.39 18.84
CA LYS A 727 17.66 -35.26 18.70
C LYS A 727 18.16 -35.19 17.26
N GLY A 728 17.44 -34.47 16.39
CA GLY A 728 17.87 -34.23 15.01
C GLY A 728 17.63 -35.39 14.04
N LYS A 729 16.86 -36.41 14.44
CA LYS A 729 16.40 -37.46 13.51
C LYS A 729 15.71 -36.83 12.29
N ILE A 730 15.93 -37.44 11.14
CA ILE A 730 15.33 -37.07 9.85
C ILE A 730 14.49 -38.24 9.35
N LEU A 731 13.21 -37.99 9.07
CA LEU A 731 12.32 -38.92 8.39
C LEU A 731 12.02 -38.42 6.98
N TRP A 732 11.55 -39.31 6.12
CA TRP A 732 11.21 -39.00 4.74
C TRP A 732 9.78 -39.40 4.41
N SER A 733 9.11 -38.56 3.63
CA SER A 733 7.80 -38.88 3.06
C SER A 733 7.62 -38.15 1.74
N ASN A 734 7.27 -38.85 0.66
CA ASN A 734 7.13 -38.29 -0.69
C ASN A 734 8.38 -37.50 -1.13
N ASN A 735 9.58 -38.03 -0.87
CA ASN A 735 10.89 -37.41 -1.16
C ASN A 735 11.10 -36.04 -0.52
N LYS A 736 10.46 -35.80 0.63
CA LYS A 736 10.57 -34.56 1.39
C LYS A 736 10.95 -34.85 2.84
N PRO A 737 11.91 -34.12 3.41
CA PRO A 737 12.40 -34.39 4.74
C PRO A 737 11.46 -33.83 5.82
N ILE A 738 11.38 -34.56 6.93
CA ILE A 738 10.80 -34.15 8.21
C ILE A 738 11.95 -34.16 9.20
N VAL A 739 12.43 -32.99 9.58
CA VAL A 739 13.63 -32.82 10.39
C VAL A 739 13.23 -32.43 11.80
N SER A 740 13.56 -33.25 12.78
CA SER A 740 13.32 -32.90 14.19
C SER A 740 14.36 -31.91 14.71
N CYS A 741 13.97 -31.09 15.68
CA CYS A 741 14.89 -30.22 16.41
C CYS A 741 15.96 -31.07 17.12
N ARG A 742 17.20 -30.59 17.08
CA ARG A 742 18.35 -31.29 17.68
C ARG A 742 18.82 -30.65 18.96
N ASP A 743 18.85 -29.32 18.97
CA ASP A 743 19.29 -28.52 20.12
C ASP A 743 18.39 -27.30 20.31
N LEU A 744 18.48 -26.68 21.47
CA LEU A 744 17.72 -25.50 21.83
C LEU A 744 18.66 -24.35 22.18
N LEU A 745 18.17 -23.14 21.94
CA LEU A 745 18.71 -21.96 22.61
C LEU A 745 17.59 -21.42 23.50
N TRP A 746 17.56 -21.91 24.74
CA TRP A 746 16.46 -21.69 25.68
C TRP A 746 16.94 -21.79 27.13
N ASP A 747 16.78 -20.71 27.90
CA ASP A 747 17.11 -20.71 29.34
C ASP A 747 16.52 -21.89 30.11
N LYS A 748 17.30 -22.41 31.06
CA LYS A 748 17.00 -23.58 31.90
C LYS A 748 16.96 -24.93 31.16
N LEU A 749 16.97 -24.94 29.82
CA LEU A 749 17.07 -26.17 29.03
C LEU A 749 18.46 -26.30 28.41
N GLU A 750 18.91 -25.28 27.69
CA GLU A 750 20.21 -25.26 27.03
C GLU A 750 20.68 -23.81 26.82
N ASN A 751 21.84 -23.48 27.41
CA ASN A 751 22.42 -22.14 27.32
C ASN A 751 23.42 -22.02 26.16
N LYS A 752 23.88 -20.80 25.88
CA LYS A 752 24.79 -20.48 24.76
C LYS A 752 26.06 -21.33 24.75
N ASP A 753 26.73 -21.45 25.89
CA ASP A 753 28.02 -22.14 25.96
C ASP A 753 27.84 -23.65 25.85
N GLN A 754 26.77 -24.19 26.44
CA GLN A 754 26.42 -25.60 26.29
C GLN A 754 26.07 -25.95 24.84
N LEU A 755 25.31 -25.11 24.15
CA LEU A 755 24.98 -25.30 22.73
C LEU A 755 26.22 -25.31 21.84
N VAL A 756 27.11 -24.32 22.02
CA VAL A 756 28.38 -24.26 21.28
C VAL A 756 29.23 -25.50 21.55
N LYS A 757 29.33 -25.91 22.82
CA LYS A 757 30.05 -27.12 23.21
C LYS A 757 29.45 -28.36 22.55
N ASN A 758 28.14 -28.55 22.61
CA ASN A 758 27.45 -29.72 22.04
C ASN A 758 27.71 -29.86 20.54
N ILE A 759 27.66 -28.75 19.79
CA ILE A 759 27.93 -28.78 18.34
C ILE A 759 29.42 -29.08 18.08
N ASN A 760 30.34 -28.48 18.82
CA ASN A 760 31.78 -28.76 18.66
C ASN A 760 32.15 -30.19 19.04
N ASP A 761 31.59 -30.74 20.12
CA ASP A 761 31.81 -32.14 20.53
C ASP A 761 31.38 -33.11 19.41
N ARG A 762 30.28 -32.82 18.68
CA ARG A 762 29.83 -33.61 17.53
C ARG A 762 30.76 -33.52 16.33
N VAL A 763 31.28 -32.32 16.07
CA VAL A 763 32.31 -32.14 15.02
C VAL A 763 33.56 -32.94 15.37
N GLU A 764 33.99 -32.90 16.63
CA GLU A 764 35.16 -33.66 17.13
C GLU A 764 34.93 -35.18 17.09
N SER A 765 33.70 -35.65 17.29
CA SER A 765 33.34 -37.06 17.14
C SER A 765 33.18 -37.52 15.68
N GLY A 766 33.35 -36.62 14.71
CA GLY A 766 33.34 -36.94 13.28
C GLY A 766 31.99 -36.77 12.59
N GLU A 767 31.00 -36.13 13.22
CA GLU A 767 29.68 -35.83 12.63
C GLU A 767 29.76 -34.68 11.60
N VAL A 768 30.62 -34.82 10.59
CA VAL A 768 30.85 -33.84 9.52
C VAL A 768 30.58 -34.41 8.12
N ASN A 769 30.15 -35.68 8.07
CA ASN A 769 29.79 -36.33 6.82
C ASN A 769 28.42 -35.83 6.34
N VAL A 770 28.42 -34.86 5.43
CA VAL A 770 27.22 -34.20 4.89
C VAL A 770 26.22 -35.16 4.22
N PHE A 771 26.60 -36.42 3.95
CA PHE A 771 25.73 -37.46 3.41
C PHE A 771 24.96 -38.23 4.50
N THR A 772 25.11 -37.88 5.79
CA THR A 772 24.39 -38.53 6.90
C THR A 772 23.63 -37.49 7.77
N PRO A 773 22.52 -37.88 8.42
CA PRO A 773 21.74 -36.99 9.27
C PRO A 773 22.53 -36.34 10.41
N GLU A 774 23.57 -37.01 10.91
CA GLU A 774 24.39 -36.56 12.03
C GLU A 774 25.15 -35.26 11.72
N ALA A 775 25.41 -34.95 10.45
CA ALA A 775 26.07 -33.70 10.06
C ALA A 775 25.16 -32.45 10.06
N TYR A 776 23.93 -32.57 10.57
CA TYR A 776 22.93 -31.51 10.54
C TYR A 776 22.37 -31.24 11.94
N THR A 777 22.34 -29.96 12.32
CA THR A 777 21.72 -29.47 13.56
C THR A 777 20.71 -28.36 13.25
N PHE A 778 19.44 -28.65 13.56
CA PHE A 778 18.40 -27.63 13.67
C PHE A 778 18.32 -27.17 15.13
N VAL A 779 18.57 -25.87 15.34
CA VAL A 779 18.43 -25.17 16.63
C VAL A 779 17.16 -24.33 16.65
N TYR A 780 16.30 -24.54 17.65
CA TYR A 780 15.13 -23.70 17.90
C TYR A 780 15.41 -22.69 19.00
N VAL A 781 15.14 -21.41 18.72
CA VAL A 781 15.50 -20.28 19.59
C VAL A 781 14.26 -19.73 20.28
N HIS A 782 14.23 -19.79 21.61
CA HIS A 782 13.09 -19.36 22.39
C HIS A 782 13.09 -17.85 22.64
N VAL A 783 12.20 -17.14 21.95
CA VAL A 783 12.20 -15.67 21.88
C VAL A 783 11.94 -14.98 23.22
N TRP A 784 11.30 -15.65 24.18
CA TRP A 784 11.02 -15.06 25.50
C TRP A 784 12.21 -15.09 26.45
N SER A 785 13.24 -15.89 26.15
CA SER A 785 14.49 -15.94 26.94
C SER A 785 15.73 -15.56 26.14
N LYS A 786 15.60 -15.35 24.83
CA LYS A 786 16.73 -15.07 23.93
C LYS A 786 16.38 -13.98 22.91
N ASP A 787 17.39 -13.20 22.58
CA ASP A 787 17.34 -12.13 21.59
C ASP A 787 18.29 -12.40 20.41
N VAL A 788 18.24 -11.55 19.38
CA VAL A 788 19.12 -11.66 18.20
C VAL A 788 20.60 -11.60 18.60
N SER A 789 20.96 -10.80 19.60
CA SER A 789 22.33 -10.68 20.11
C SER A 789 22.85 -12.00 20.69
N ASN A 790 21.99 -12.79 21.34
CA ASN A 790 22.34 -14.10 21.84
C ASN A 790 22.62 -15.09 20.71
N VAL A 791 21.84 -15.04 19.62
CA VAL A 791 22.07 -15.85 18.43
C VAL A 791 23.38 -15.43 17.76
N GLU A 792 23.63 -14.13 17.62
CA GLU A 792 24.87 -13.60 17.06
C GLU A 792 26.10 -14.11 17.83
N GLU A 793 26.07 -14.06 19.16
CA GLU A 793 27.16 -14.55 20.00
C GLU A 793 27.45 -16.04 19.76
N VAL A 794 26.40 -16.87 19.72
CA VAL A 794 26.52 -18.31 19.44
C VAL A 794 27.09 -18.54 18.03
N VAL A 795 26.55 -17.86 17.03
CA VAL A 795 27.01 -17.96 15.64
C VAL A 795 28.48 -17.56 15.51
N ASN A 796 28.91 -16.49 16.19
CA ASN A 796 30.29 -16.04 16.17
C ASN A 796 31.24 -17.03 16.85
N LYS A 797 30.81 -17.67 17.95
CA LYS A 797 31.57 -18.75 18.60
C LYS A 797 31.67 -19.98 17.69
N LEU A 798 30.57 -20.39 17.05
CA LEU A 798 30.56 -21.53 16.13
C LEU A 798 31.43 -21.31 14.89
N LYS A 799 31.47 -20.08 14.35
CA LYS A 799 32.33 -19.71 13.21
C LYS A 799 33.83 -19.87 13.48
N GLN A 800 34.26 -19.95 14.75
CA GLN A 800 35.65 -20.23 15.10
C GLN A 800 36.05 -21.67 14.77
N ASN A 801 35.08 -22.59 14.68
CA ASN A 801 35.31 -23.95 14.23
C ASN A 801 35.23 -24.00 12.69
N PRO A 802 36.34 -24.28 11.97
CA PRO A 802 36.38 -24.25 10.51
C PRO A 802 35.52 -25.35 9.86
N SER A 803 35.04 -26.33 10.64
CA SER A 803 34.16 -27.41 10.17
C SER A 803 32.68 -27.13 10.40
N VAL A 804 32.28 -25.98 10.96
CA VAL A 804 30.86 -25.63 11.17
C VAL A 804 30.39 -24.61 10.13
N ARG A 805 29.20 -24.82 9.56
CA ARG A 805 28.57 -23.89 8.61
C ARG A 805 27.16 -23.53 9.08
N VAL A 806 26.96 -22.26 9.43
CA VAL A 806 25.63 -21.75 9.73
C VAL A 806 24.95 -21.31 8.43
N VAL A 807 23.78 -21.86 8.16
CA VAL A 807 23.01 -21.64 6.92
C VAL A 807 21.55 -21.33 7.24
N THR A 808 20.84 -20.75 6.29
CA THR A 808 19.41 -20.46 6.46
C THR A 808 18.60 -21.77 6.48
N PRO A 809 17.39 -21.77 7.07
CA PRO A 809 16.50 -22.93 7.06
C PRO A 809 16.21 -23.51 5.66
N GLU A 810 16.13 -22.66 4.63
CA GLU A 810 15.90 -23.12 3.25
C GLU A 810 17.13 -23.81 2.69
N ALA A 811 18.32 -23.21 2.84
CA ALA A 811 19.57 -23.85 2.42
C ALA A 811 19.80 -25.17 3.19
N PHE A 812 19.50 -25.19 4.49
CA PHE A 812 19.59 -26.38 5.33
C PHE A 812 18.72 -27.54 4.81
N MET A 813 17.45 -27.26 4.48
CA MET A 813 16.54 -28.28 3.95
C MET A 813 16.93 -28.74 2.54
N GLU A 814 17.40 -27.84 1.68
CA GLU A 814 17.89 -28.22 0.35
C GLU A 814 19.20 -29.03 0.40
N LEU A 815 20.09 -28.75 1.35
CA LEU A 815 21.28 -29.55 1.61
C LEU A 815 20.93 -30.98 2.03
N ILE A 816 20.00 -31.13 2.97
CA ILE A 816 19.47 -32.44 3.38
C ILE A 816 18.88 -33.16 2.18
N LYS A 817 18.02 -32.48 1.40
CA LYS A 817 17.38 -33.03 0.19
C LYS A 817 18.38 -33.50 -0.87
N THR A 818 19.48 -32.78 -1.02
CA THR A 818 20.48 -33.04 -2.06
C THR A 818 21.50 -34.09 -1.63
N ASN A 819 21.93 -34.07 -0.37
CA ASN A 819 23.05 -34.88 0.10
C ASN A 819 22.60 -36.21 0.72
N ILE A 820 21.47 -36.24 1.44
CA ILE A 820 21.02 -37.47 2.09
C ILE A 820 20.14 -38.24 1.10
N ASN A 821 20.69 -39.32 0.53
CA ASN A 821 19.96 -40.18 -0.41
C ASN A 821 18.77 -40.86 0.28
N ASN A 822 17.60 -40.85 -0.37
CA ASN A 822 16.46 -41.68 0.00
C ASN A 822 16.82 -43.15 -0.24
N VAL A 823 17.06 -43.92 0.82
CA VAL A 823 17.08 -45.39 0.76
C VAL A 823 15.71 -45.92 1.14
#